data_AF-A0A1B6KDJ5-F1
#
_entry.id   AF-A0A1B6KDJ5-F1
#
_cell.length_a   1.000
_cell.length_b   1.000
_cell.length_c   1.000
_cell.angle_alpha   90.00
_cell.angle_beta   90.00
_cell.angle_gamma   90.00
#
_symmetry.space_group_name_H-M   'P 1'
#
loop_
_entity.id
_entity.type
_entity.pdbx_description
1 polymer ?
#
loop_
_entity_poly.entity_id
_entity_poly.type
_entity_poly.pdbx_seq_one_letter_code
_entity_poly.pdbx_strand_id
1 'polypeptide(L)'
;CQIKYGDLLPADGILIQSNDLKIDESSLTGESDHVKKGESFDPMVLSGTHVMEGSGKMLVTAVGVNSQAGIIFTLLGAAVDEQEQEIKKQRKEAKKMRKKKSLTGGGDEEAPVTGNSHVSAGPVNVAAAENHAGTDGAPRIEGGGEKVPHEGGSDHKKEKSVLQAKLTKLAIQIGYAGSTIAVLTVVILVTQFCIRTFVIENKPWKNVYVSEFVRHLIIGVTVLVVAVPEGLPLAVTLSLAYSVKKMMKDNNLVRHLDACETMGNATAICSDKTGTLTTNRMTVVQSYICEVLSKTTPKFSSIPSNVANLIIHGISINSAFTSRIMPSEDNTDVTKQVGNKTECALLGFVLGLGKSYQTIRDDMPEEMFTRVYTFNSVRKSMSTVVPRQGGGYRLFTKGASEIILKKCAFIYGRDGNLEKFTREMQDRLVRNVIEPMACDGLRTISIAYRDFVPGKAEINQVHIDTEPNWDDEEYICNNLTGLCVVGIEDPVRPEVPDAIRKCQRAGITVRMVTGDNINTARSIANKCGICKPGDDCLILEGKEFNRRIRDANGEVQQHLLDKVWPKLRVLARSSPTDKYTLVKGIIDSKISESREVVAVTGDGTNDGPALKKADVGFAMGIAGTDVAKEASDIILTDDNFSSIVKAVMWGRNVYDSIAKFLQFQLTVNIVAVIVAFIGACAVQDSPLKAVQMLWVNLIMDTLASLALATEMPTPDLLLRKPYGRTKPLISRTMMKNILGQAIYQLGVVFALLFVGDRMLDIPTGRNTRPGAEPSQHFTVIFNTFVMMTLFNEINARKIHGQRNVFEGLFTNPIFYCIW
;
A
#
# COMPACT_ATOMS: atom_id res chain seq x y z
N CYS A 1 -27.12 3.65 -16.45
CA CYS A 1 -25.80 3.91 -15.84
C CYS A 1 -24.82 4.32 -16.94
N GLN A 2 -23.95 5.30 -16.71
CA GLN A 2 -22.87 5.65 -17.63
C GLN A 2 -21.56 5.13 -17.05
N ILE A 3 -20.77 4.44 -17.88
CA ILE A 3 -19.56 3.71 -17.48
C ILE A 3 -18.38 4.21 -18.32
N LYS A 4 -17.19 4.24 -17.72
CA LYS A 4 -15.95 4.75 -18.33
C LYS A 4 -14.77 3.91 -17.84
N TYR A 5 -13.67 3.98 -18.59
CA TYR A 5 -12.38 3.43 -18.21
C TYR A 5 -12.04 3.64 -16.72
N GLY A 6 -11.73 2.53 -16.03
CA GLY A 6 -11.34 2.48 -14.62
C GLY A 6 -12.49 2.22 -13.63
N ASP A 7 -13.75 2.26 -14.07
CA ASP A 7 -14.90 1.96 -13.21
C ASP A 7 -15.01 0.45 -12.95
N LEU A 8 -15.41 0.08 -11.72
CA LEU A 8 -15.99 -1.22 -11.40
C LEU A 8 -17.48 -1.20 -11.80
N LEU A 9 -17.97 -2.26 -12.45
CA LEU A 9 -19.40 -2.37 -12.75
C LEU A 9 -20.21 -2.77 -11.50
N PRO A 10 -21.16 -1.92 -11.04
CA PRO A 10 -21.89 -2.14 -9.78
C PRO A 10 -23.11 -3.06 -9.94
N ALA A 11 -23.48 -3.39 -11.18
CA ALA A 11 -24.72 -4.06 -11.54
C ALA A 11 -24.58 -4.69 -12.94
N ASP A 12 -25.35 -5.75 -13.20
CA ASP A 12 -25.44 -6.29 -14.56
C ASP A 12 -26.27 -5.35 -15.44
N GLY A 13 -25.98 -5.33 -16.73
CA GLY A 13 -26.70 -4.49 -17.68
C GLY A 13 -26.51 -4.86 -19.14
N ILE A 14 -27.23 -4.13 -20.00
CA ILE A 14 -27.15 -4.19 -21.46
C ILE A 14 -26.71 -2.81 -21.98
N LEU A 15 -25.71 -2.78 -22.84
CA LEU A 15 -25.23 -1.57 -23.48
C LEU A 15 -26.25 -0.98 -24.44
N ILE A 16 -26.49 0.32 -24.27
CA ILE A 16 -27.33 1.16 -25.14
C ILE A 16 -26.51 2.23 -25.87
N GLN A 17 -25.23 2.40 -25.50
CA GLN A 17 -24.26 3.25 -26.18
C GLN A 17 -22.84 2.77 -25.84
N SER A 18 -21.93 2.73 -26.80
CA SER A 18 -20.55 2.25 -26.62
C SER A 18 -19.56 3.06 -27.47
N ASN A 19 -18.34 3.25 -26.96
CA ASN A 19 -17.25 3.91 -27.68
C ASN A 19 -15.92 3.27 -27.26
N ASP A 20 -15.37 2.42 -28.15
CA ASP A 20 -14.18 1.56 -27.95
C ASP A 20 -14.12 0.86 -26.58
N LEU A 21 -15.28 0.40 -26.10
CA LEU A 21 -15.44 -0.18 -24.77
C LEU A 21 -14.79 -1.57 -24.69
N LYS A 22 -13.91 -1.75 -23.71
CA LYS A 22 -13.34 -3.05 -23.33
C LYS A 22 -13.48 -3.30 -21.84
N ILE A 23 -13.76 -4.54 -21.47
CA ILE A 23 -13.99 -4.97 -20.10
C ILE A 23 -13.08 -6.15 -19.78
N ASP A 24 -12.53 -6.17 -18.57
CA ASP A 24 -11.88 -7.33 -17.97
C ASP A 24 -12.93 -8.13 -17.20
N GLU A 25 -13.25 -9.32 -17.71
CA GLU A 25 -14.22 -10.25 -17.15
C GLU A 25 -13.55 -11.39 -16.36
N SER A 26 -12.24 -11.32 -16.11
CA SER A 26 -11.45 -12.38 -15.45
C SER A 26 -11.97 -12.77 -14.07
N SER A 27 -12.59 -11.83 -13.34
CA SER A 27 -13.30 -12.08 -12.07
C SER A 27 -14.45 -13.09 -12.17
N LEU A 28 -14.98 -13.33 -13.38
CA LEU A 28 -16.11 -14.23 -13.65
C LEU A 28 -15.73 -15.40 -14.56
N THR A 29 -14.91 -15.17 -15.59
CA THR A 29 -14.52 -16.19 -16.58
C THR A 29 -13.20 -16.90 -16.24
N GLY A 30 -12.33 -16.26 -15.44
CA GLY A 30 -10.93 -16.68 -15.24
C GLY A 30 -10.00 -16.31 -16.40
N GLU A 31 -10.52 -15.82 -17.53
CA GLU A 31 -9.73 -15.42 -18.70
C GLU A 31 -9.30 -13.96 -18.57
N SER A 32 -7.99 -13.69 -18.69
CA SER A 32 -7.41 -12.36 -18.47
C SER A 32 -7.45 -11.42 -19.69
N ASP A 33 -8.10 -11.84 -20.78
CA ASP A 33 -8.17 -11.07 -22.01
C ASP A 33 -9.28 -10.01 -21.97
N HIS A 34 -8.97 -8.82 -22.48
CA HIS A 34 -9.93 -7.72 -22.51
C HIS A 34 -11.01 -7.95 -23.58
N VAL A 35 -12.24 -8.23 -23.15
CA VAL A 35 -13.39 -8.45 -24.02
C VAL A 35 -13.88 -7.11 -24.58
N LYS A 36 -13.96 -7.00 -25.91
CA LYS A 36 -14.61 -5.84 -26.58
C LYS A 36 -16.12 -5.97 -26.47
N LYS A 37 -16.79 -4.90 -26.05
CA LYS A 37 -18.25 -4.84 -25.90
C LYS A 37 -18.84 -3.75 -26.79
N GLY A 38 -20.01 -4.00 -27.37
CA GLY A 38 -20.67 -3.06 -28.29
C GLY A 38 -22.18 -3.21 -28.33
N GLU A 39 -22.86 -2.19 -28.85
CA GLU A 39 -24.33 -2.20 -29.00
C GLU A 39 -24.84 -3.34 -29.91
N SER A 40 -24.05 -3.70 -30.93
CA SER A 40 -24.40 -4.73 -31.93
C SER A 40 -23.69 -6.06 -31.74
N PHE A 41 -22.71 -6.15 -30.84
CA PHE A 41 -21.93 -7.36 -30.57
C PHE A 41 -21.55 -7.41 -29.10
N ASP A 42 -21.91 -8.50 -28.42
CA ASP A 42 -21.76 -8.68 -26.97
C ASP A 42 -22.15 -7.43 -26.15
N PRO A 43 -23.46 -7.09 -26.10
CA PRO A 43 -23.93 -5.91 -25.38
C PRO A 43 -24.06 -6.16 -23.87
N MET A 44 -23.83 -7.37 -23.37
CA MET A 44 -23.94 -7.66 -21.93
C MET A 44 -22.69 -7.23 -21.17
N VAL A 45 -22.94 -6.60 -20.02
CA VAL A 45 -21.91 -6.14 -19.11
C VAL A 45 -22.28 -6.57 -17.70
N LEU A 46 -21.31 -7.08 -16.94
CA LEU A 46 -21.56 -7.86 -15.72
C LEU A 46 -21.02 -7.17 -14.47
N SER A 47 -21.75 -7.25 -13.36
CA SER A 47 -21.30 -6.80 -12.06
C SER A 47 -20.01 -7.52 -11.63
N GLY A 48 -19.11 -6.82 -10.92
CA GLY A 48 -17.83 -7.39 -10.50
C GLY A 48 -16.74 -7.41 -11.59
N THR A 49 -17.03 -6.89 -12.79
CA THR A 49 -16.06 -6.72 -13.89
C THR A 49 -15.59 -5.27 -14.00
N HIS A 50 -14.44 -5.04 -14.63
CA HIS A 50 -13.81 -3.71 -14.69
C HIS A 50 -13.70 -3.18 -16.12
N VAL A 51 -13.98 -1.89 -16.32
CA VAL A 51 -13.83 -1.25 -17.63
C VAL A 51 -12.35 -0.92 -17.88
N MET A 52 -11.74 -1.60 -18.85
CA MET A 52 -10.31 -1.50 -19.17
C MET A 52 -9.98 -0.59 -20.35
N GLU A 53 -10.97 -0.22 -21.17
CA GLU A 53 -10.82 0.82 -22.19
C GLU A 53 -12.18 1.43 -22.56
N GLY A 54 -12.16 2.65 -23.12
CA GLY A 54 -13.36 3.27 -23.68
C GLY A 54 -14.38 3.78 -22.67
N SER A 55 -15.62 3.90 -23.13
CA SER A 55 -16.77 4.34 -22.33
C SER A 55 -18.09 3.88 -22.95
N GLY A 56 -19.17 3.90 -22.18
CA GLY A 56 -20.50 3.53 -22.66
C GLY A 56 -21.62 3.94 -21.72
N LYS A 57 -22.83 3.57 -22.09
CA LYS A 57 -24.03 3.63 -21.25
C LYS A 57 -24.69 2.26 -21.26
N MET A 58 -25.05 1.78 -20.08
CA MET A 58 -25.79 0.53 -19.89
C MET A 58 -27.14 0.79 -19.23
N LEU A 59 -28.16 0.05 -19.66
CA LEU A 59 -29.40 -0.15 -18.92
C LEU A 59 -29.17 -1.26 -17.89
N VAL A 60 -29.47 -0.99 -16.62
CA VAL A 60 -29.27 -1.97 -15.53
C VAL A 60 -30.36 -3.04 -15.60
N THR A 61 -29.96 -4.31 -15.55
CA THR A 61 -30.86 -5.48 -15.59
C THR A 61 -30.96 -6.19 -14.25
N ALA A 62 -29.88 -6.32 -13.49
CA ALA A 62 -29.86 -6.98 -12.19
C ALA A 62 -28.88 -6.35 -11.19
N VAL A 63 -29.23 -6.40 -9.89
CA VAL A 63 -28.49 -5.79 -8.79
C VAL A 63 -28.39 -6.73 -7.59
N GLY A 64 -27.34 -6.58 -6.78
CA GLY A 64 -27.15 -7.32 -5.52
C GLY A 64 -27.12 -8.83 -5.75
N VAL A 65 -27.78 -9.60 -4.88
CA VAL A 65 -27.85 -11.08 -4.93
C VAL A 65 -28.44 -11.65 -6.22
N ASN A 66 -29.18 -10.84 -7.00
CA ASN A 66 -29.79 -11.27 -8.27
C ASN A 66 -28.88 -11.03 -9.49
N SER A 67 -27.75 -10.35 -9.31
CA SER A 67 -26.73 -10.20 -10.35
C SER A 67 -25.88 -11.48 -10.47
N GLN A 68 -25.23 -11.70 -11.61
CA GLN A 68 -24.40 -12.90 -11.85
C GLN A 68 -23.32 -13.07 -10.78
N ALA A 69 -22.58 -12.01 -10.44
CA ALA A 69 -21.61 -12.06 -9.34
C ALA A 69 -22.30 -12.38 -7.99
N GLY A 70 -23.47 -11.79 -7.72
CA GLY A 70 -24.25 -12.06 -6.51
C GLY A 70 -24.74 -13.51 -6.38
N ILE A 71 -25.16 -14.12 -7.49
CA ILE A 71 -25.57 -15.53 -7.57
C ILE A 71 -24.36 -16.43 -7.33
N ILE A 72 -23.24 -16.17 -8.00
CA ILE A 72 -21.98 -16.92 -7.83
C ILE A 72 -21.48 -16.84 -6.38
N PHE A 73 -21.47 -15.64 -5.77
CA PHE A 73 -21.11 -15.48 -4.36
C PHE A 73 -22.05 -16.22 -3.41
N THR A 74 -23.36 -16.28 -3.71
CA THR A 74 -24.34 -17.02 -2.90
C THR A 74 -24.11 -18.53 -2.98
N LEU A 75 -23.82 -19.05 -4.18
CA LEU A 75 -23.49 -20.46 -4.42
C LEU A 75 -22.15 -20.87 -3.76
N LEU A 76 -21.12 -20.03 -3.88
CA LEU A 76 -19.82 -20.24 -3.23
C LEU A 76 -19.96 -20.20 -1.69
N GLY A 77 -20.74 -19.28 -1.15
CA GLY A 77 -21.04 -19.22 0.29
C GLY A 77 -21.70 -20.50 0.80
N ALA A 78 -22.73 -20.98 0.10
CA ALA A 78 -23.40 -22.24 0.42
C ALA A 78 -22.45 -23.45 0.36
N ALA A 79 -21.59 -23.53 -0.67
CA ALA A 79 -20.62 -24.61 -0.82
C ALA A 79 -19.57 -24.64 0.31
N VAL A 80 -19.13 -23.47 0.80
CA VAL A 80 -18.21 -23.38 1.95
C VAL A 80 -18.90 -23.83 3.24
N ASP A 81 -20.16 -23.45 3.47
CA ASP A 81 -20.93 -23.89 4.63
C ASP A 81 -21.19 -25.41 4.61
N GLU A 82 -21.47 -25.98 3.43
CA GLU A 82 -21.61 -27.44 3.24
C GLU A 82 -20.29 -28.17 3.52
N GLN A 83 -19.15 -27.70 2.97
CA GLN A 83 -17.83 -28.26 3.30
C GLN A 83 -17.52 -28.18 4.79
N GLU A 84 -17.81 -27.06 5.46
CA GLU A 84 -17.57 -26.94 6.90
C GLU A 84 -18.44 -27.89 7.72
N GLN A 85 -19.70 -28.10 7.32
CA GLN A 85 -20.59 -29.09 7.92
C GLN A 85 -20.12 -30.52 7.68
N GLU A 86 -19.65 -30.84 6.47
CA GLU A 86 -19.16 -32.17 6.13
C GLU A 86 -17.85 -32.50 6.88
N ILE A 87 -16.91 -31.56 6.97
CA ILE A 87 -15.71 -31.68 7.81
C ILE A 87 -16.08 -31.85 9.29
N LYS A 88 -17.08 -31.13 9.80
CA LYS A 88 -17.61 -31.32 11.17
C LYS A 88 -18.24 -32.70 11.35
N LYS A 89 -18.91 -33.25 10.33
CA LYS A 89 -19.53 -34.59 10.33
C LYS A 89 -18.47 -35.69 10.31
N GLN A 90 -17.50 -35.63 9.40
CA GLN A 90 -16.35 -36.53 9.35
C GLN A 90 -15.55 -36.52 10.66
N ARG A 91 -15.32 -35.34 11.27
CA ARG A 91 -14.67 -35.24 12.61
C ARG A 91 -15.51 -35.88 13.73
N LYS A 92 -16.85 -35.81 13.68
CA LYS A 92 -17.74 -36.52 14.63
C LYS A 92 -17.71 -38.04 14.41
N GLU A 93 -17.67 -38.49 13.17
CA GLU A 93 -17.60 -39.92 12.81
C GLU A 93 -16.25 -40.53 13.16
N ALA A 94 -15.13 -39.85 12.88
CA ALA A 94 -13.80 -40.26 13.31
C ALA A 94 -13.69 -40.36 14.85
N LYS A 95 -14.34 -39.44 15.59
CA LYS A 95 -14.47 -39.55 17.05
C LYS A 95 -15.33 -40.74 17.48
N LYS A 96 -16.45 -41.03 16.80
CA LYS A 96 -17.26 -42.24 17.05
C LYS A 96 -16.48 -43.53 16.75
N MET A 97 -15.75 -43.61 15.64
CA MET A 97 -14.93 -44.79 15.29
C MET A 97 -13.80 -45.02 16.29
N ARG A 98 -13.09 -43.97 16.72
CA ARG A 98 -12.11 -44.06 17.81
C ARG A 98 -12.73 -44.58 19.11
N LYS A 99 -13.92 -44.08 19.49
CA LYS A 99 -14.64 -44.53 20.69
C LYS A 99 -15.18 -45.96 20.56
N LYS A 100 -15.50 -46.43 19.35
CA LYS A 100 -15.92 -47.82 19.08
C LYS A 100 -14.73 -48.78 19.14
N LYS A 101 -13.57 -48.41 18.55
CA LYS A 101 -12.31 -49.18 18.66
C LYS A 101 -11.77 -49.28 20.09
N SER A 102 -12.10 -48.36 20.99
CA SER A 102 -11.74 -48.45 22.42
C SER A 102 -12.75 -49.24 23.27
N LEU A 103 -13.80 -49.80 22.68
CA LEU A 103 -14.86 -50.57 23.37
C LEU A 103 -14.96 -52.03 22.90
N THR A 104 -14.20 -52.43 21.88
CA THR A 104 -14.14 -53.81 21.38
C THR A 104 -12.68 -54.25 21.26
N GLY A 105 -12.15 -54.87 22.31
CA GLY A 105 -10.77 -55.36 22.36
C GLY A 105 -10.47 -56.09 23.67
N GLY A 106 -10.78 -57.39 23.72
CA GLY A 106 -10.46 -58.29 24.82
C GLY A 106 -10.85 -59.73 24.46
N GLY A 107 -9.85 -60.62 24.46
CA GLY A 107 -9.94 -62.04 24.11
C GLY A 107 -10.02 -62.33 22.60
N ASP A 108 -9.34 -63.33 22.04
CA ASP A 108 -8.28 -64.22 22.56
C ASP A 108 -7.33 -64.63 21.41
N GLU A 109 -6.25 -65.34 21.74
CA GLU A 109 -5.20 -65.77 20.81
C GLU A 109 -5.63 -66.88 19.85
N GLU A 110 -5.19 -66.82 18.59
CA GLU A 110 -4.56 -67.95 17.88
C GLU A 110 -3.79 -67.46 16.63
N ALA A 111 -2.59 -67.99 16.42
CA ALA A 111 -1.69 -67.78 15.28
C ALA A 111 -1.30 -69.18 14.73
N PRO A 112 -0.53 -69.36 13.62
CA PRO A 112 0.21 -68.43 12.74
C PRO A 112 -0.30 -68.53 11.25
N VAL A 113 0.35 -68.17 10.13
CA VAL A 113 1.77 -68.21 9.67
C VAL A 113 2.00 -67.28 8.46
N THR A 114 3.27 -66.91 8.21
CA THR A 114 3.86 -66.27 7.00
C THR A 114 3.50 -64.79 6.73
N GLY A 115 4.44 -63.90 6.42
CA GLY A 115 5.91 -63.97 6.49
C GLY A 115 6.62 -62.95 5.60
N ASN A 116 7.51 -62.13 6.18
CA ASN A 116 8.59 -61.34 5.52
C ASN A 116 8.19 -60.29 4.43
N SER A 117 8.94 -59.21 4.16
CA SER A 117 10.06 -58.51 4.85
C SER A 117 10.42 -57.21 4.08
N HIS A 118 11.05 -56.23 4.75
CA HIS A 118 12.07 -55.26 4.23
C HIS A 118 11.88 -54.54 2.86
N VAL A 119 11.81 -53.20 2.74
CA VAL A 119 12.81 -52.12 3.01
C VAL A 119 13.56 -51.60 1.75
N SER A 120 13.39 -50.29 1.50
CA SER A 120 14.30 -49.31 0.84
C SER A 120 14.58 -49.30 -0.67
N ALA A 121 14.93 -48.07 -1.11
CA ALA A 121 15.67 -47.65 -2.31
C ALA A 121 14.93 -47.65 -3.67
N GLY A 122 15.18 -46.58 -4.45
CA GLY A 122 14.73 -46.42 -5.84
C GLY A 122 15.90 -46.63 -6.83
N PRO A 123 15.98 -45.80 -7.87
CA PRO A 123 15.25 -45.89 -9.13
C PRO A 123 16.12 -46.50 -10.25
N VAL A 124 15.52 -46.92 -11.37
CA VAL A 124 16.08 -46.78 -12.75
C VAL A 124 15.08 -47.28 -13.81
N ASN A 125 15.18 -46.71 -15.01
CA ASN A 125 14.38 -47.01 -16.21
C ASN A 125 14.59 -48.44 -16.77
N VAL A 126 13.68 -48.89 -17.65
CA VAL A 126 13.94 -49.16 -19.10
C VAL A 126 12.78 -49.98 -19.73
N ALA A 127 12.42 -49.61 -20.97
CA ALA A 127 11.81 -50.35 -22.11
C ALA A 127 11.33 -51.82 -21.96
N ALA A 128 10.41 -52.36 -22.78
CA ALA A 128 9.48 -51.87 -23.81
C ALA A 128 8.63 -53.08 -24.31
N ALA A 129 7.83 -52.88 -25.37
CA ALA A 129 7.29 -53.92 -26.29
C ALA A 129 6.20 -54.88 -25.74
N GLU A 130 5.22 -55.36 -26.51
CA GLU A 130 4.58 -54.88 -27.76
C GLU A 130 3.34 -55.78 -28.07
N ASN A 131 2.56 -55.44 -29.11
CA ASN A 131 1.62 -56.33 -29.85
C ASN A 131 0.30 -56.77 -29.15
N HIS A 132 -0.85 -56.94 -29.85
CA HIS A 132 -1.16 -56.82 -31.28
C HIS A 132 -2.65 -56.46 -31.57
N ALA A 133 -2.90 -56.09 -32.83
CA ALA A 133 -4.13 -55.79 -33.61
C ALA A 133 -5.43 -56.62 -33.36
N GLY A 134 -6.62 -56.23 -33.86
CA GLY A 134 -7.03 -55.04 -34.65
C GLY A 134 -8.43 -55.18 -35.32
N THR A 135 -8.82 -54.17 -36.13
CA THR A 135 -9.99 -54.09 -37.08
C THR A 135 -11.42 -54.25 -36.50
N ASP A 136 -12.47 -53.48 -36.82
CA ASP A 136 -12.72 -52.21 -37.56
C ASP A 136 -14.15 -51.70 -37.16
N GLY A 137 -14.65 -50.49 -37.47
CA GLY A 137 -14.15 -49.33 -38.21
C GLY A 137 -15.26 -48.27 -38.46
N ALA A 138 -14.97 -47.23 -39.26
CA ALA A 138 -15.87 -46.14 -39.73
C ALA A 138 -16.38 -45.09 -38.69
N PRO A 139 -16.59 -43.81 -39.09
CA PRO A 139 -15.87 -42.73 -38.42
C PRO A 139 -16.72 -41.72 -37.64
N ARG A 140 -16.13 -41.12 -36.60
CA ARG A 140 -16.60 -39.88 -35.96
C ARG A 140 -15.44 -38.93 -35.69
N ILE A 141 -15.77 -37.64 -35.69
CA ILE A 141 -14.85 -36.49 -35.59
C ILE A 141 -14.23 -36.45 -34.18
N GLU A 142 -12.91 -36.50 -34.09
CA GLU A 142 -12.17 -36.25 -32.85
C GLU A 142 -11.50 -34.87 -32.86
N GLY A 143 -11.69 -34.13 -31.77
CA GLY A 143 -10.92 -32.92 -31.48
C GLY A 143 -9.66 -33.29 -30.68
N GLY A 144 -8.49 -32.87 -31.17
CA GLY A 144 -7.23 -33.02 -30.45
C GLY A 144 -7.12 -32.03 -29.30
N GLY A 145 -7.46 -32.45 -28.09
CA GLY A 145 -7.15 -31.72 -26.86
C GLY A 145 -5.75 -32.07 -26.36
N GLU A 146 -4.79 -31.14 -26.45
CA GLU A 146 -3.50 -31.28 -25.78
C GLU A 146 -3.68 -31.27 -24.25
N LYS A 147 -3.01 -32.21 -23.58
CA LYS A 147 -3.05 -32.32 -22.12
C LYS A 147 -2.14 -31.27 -21.47
N VAL A 148 -2.72 -30.11 -21.16
CA VAL A 148 -2.12 -29.16 -20.21
C VAL A 148 -2.03 -29.84 -18.83
N PRO A 149 -0.91 -29.71 -18.08
CA PRO A 149 -0.82 -30.24 -16.73
C PRO A 149 -1.83 -29.56 -15.81
N HIS A 150 -2.57 -30.34 -15.01
CA HIS A 150 -3.32 -29.79 -13.90
C HIS A 150 -2.36 -29.23 -12.85
N GLU A 151 -2.13 -27.91 -12.88
CA GLU A 151 -1.71 -27.19 -11.68
C GLU A 151 -2.84 -27.31 -10.65
N GLY A 152 -2.53 -27.93 -9.51
CA GLY A 152 -3.47 -28.04 -8.41
C GLY A 152 -3.77 -26.65 -7.87
N GLY A 153 -5.05 -26.27 -7.84
CA GLY A 153 -5.50 -24.96 -7.37
C GLY A 153 -4.89 -24.62 -6.01
N SER A 154 -4.11 -23.55 -5.97
CA SER A 154 -3.49 -23.08 -4.74
C SER A 154 -4.56 -22.52 -3.81
N ASP A 155 -4.80 -23.20 -2.68
CA ASP A 155 -5.41 -22.58 -1.51
C ASP A 155 -4.77 -21.20 -1.29
N HIS A 156 -5.56 -20.13 -1.36
CA HIS A 156 -5.12 -18.79 -0.97
C HIS A 156 -4.95 -18.70 0.56
N LYS A 157 -3.94 -19.41 1.09
CA LYS A 157 -3.34 -19.11 2.39
C LYS A 157 -2.75 -17.71 2.30
N LYS A 158 -3.51 -16.73 2.79
CA LYS A 158 -3.03 -15.37 3.04
C LYS A 158 -1.64 -15.46 3.68
N GLU A 159 -0.63 -14.89 3.01
CA GLU A 159 0.72 -14.88 3.53
C GLU A 159 0.71 -14.17 4.90
N LYS A 160 1.35 -14.77 5.91
CA LYS A 160 1.38 -14.16 7.25
C LYS A 160 2.30 -12.95 7.23
N SER A 161 1.91 -11.89 7.93
CA SER A 161 2.75 -10.69 8.05
C SER A 161 4.15 -11.01 8.63
N VAL A 162 5.12 -10.15 8.33
CA VAL A 162 6.52 -10.35 8.71
C VAL A 162 6.68 -10.47 10.23
N LEU A 163 5.97 -9.67 11.02
CA LEU A 163 5.98 -9.76 12.48
C LEU A 163 5.18 -10.96 13.00
N GLN A 164 4.01 -11.28 12.42
CA GLN A 164 3.24 -12.47 12.83
C GLN A 164 4.05 -13.76 12.66
N ALA A 165 4.82 -13.87 11.57
CA ALA A 165 5.74 -14.99 11.37
C ALA A 165 6.84 -15.05 12.44
N LYS A 166 7.48 -13.92 12.76
CA LYS A 166 8.50 -13.83 13.83
C LYS A 166 7.94 -14.16 15.22
N LEU A 167 6.75 -13.65 15.54
CA LEU A 167 6.05 -13.86 16.80
C LEU A 167 5.61 -15.31 16.98
N THR A 168 5.07 -15.93 15.92
CA THR A 168 4.72 -17.37 15.95
C THR A 168 5.94 -18.22 16.28
N LYS A 169 7.08 -17.95 15.64
CA LYS A 169 8.34 -18.68 15.91
C LYS A 169 8.83 -18.48 17.36
N LEU A 170 8.74 -17.25 17.87
CA LEU A 170 9.15 -16.90 19.23
C LEU A 170 8.24 -17.54 20.29
N ALA A 171 6.92 -17.52 20.10
CA ALA A 171 5.96 -18.18 21.00
C ALA A 171 6.20 -19.70 21.08
N ILE A 172 6.48 -20.35 19.95
CA ILE A 172 6.83 -21.79 19.90
C ILE A 172 8.11 -22.07 20.69
N GLN A 173 9.16 -21.24 20.54
CA GLN A 173 10.42 -21.40 21.28
C GLN A 173 10.23 -21.26 22.80
N ILE A 174 9.43 -20.28 23.23
CA ILE A 174 9.10 -20.08 24.64
C ILE A 174 8.25 -21.25 25.17
N GLY A 175 7.27 -21.72 24.40
CA GLY A 175 6.45 -22.88 24.77
C GLY A 175 7.27 -24.16 25.00
N TYR A 176 8.27 -24.44 24.15
CA TYR A 176 9.18 -25.56 24.38
C TYR A 176 10.04 -25.36 25.65
N ALA A 177 10.65 -24.19 25.84
CA ALA A 177 11.46 -23.90 27.02
C ALA A 177 10.65 -24.02 28.33
N GLY A 178 9.45 -23.43 28.37
CA GLY A 178 8.52 -23.53 29.49
C GLY A 178 8.09 -24.95 29.79
N SER A 179 7.77 -25.74 28.75
CA SER A 179 7.42 -27.16 28.88
C SER A 179 8.57 -27.97 29.47
N THR A 180 9.81 -27.74 29.02
CA THR A 180 11.00 -28.43 29.56
C THR A 180 11.20 -28.12 31.04
N ILE A 181 11.09 -26.84 31.44
CA ILE A 181 11.25 -26.43 32.85
C ILE A 181 10.12 -26.99 33.72
N ALA A 182 8.86 -26.97 33.25
CA ALA A 182 7.73 -27.53 33.97
C ALA A 182 7.90 -29.04 34.24
N VAL A 183 8.29 -29.82 33.22
CA VAL A 183 8.57 -31.26 33.37
C VAL A 183 9.74 -31.49 34.33
N LEU A 184 10.84 -30.74 34.18
CA LEU A 184 12.00 -30.83 35.07
C LEU A 184 11.62 -30.55 36.54
N THR A 185 10.77 -29.55 36.78
CA THR A 185 10.26 -29.20 38.12
C THR A 185 9.51 -30.37 38.74
N VAL A 186 8.57 -30.98 38.01
CA VAL A 186 7.81 -32.14 38.50
C VAL A 186 8.72 -33.32 38.79
N VAL A 187 9.66 -33.64 37.89
CA VAL A 187 10.61 -34.74 38.09
C VAL A 187 11.47 -34.52 39.33
N ILE A 188 12.05 -33.34 39.51
CA ILE A 188 12.86 -33.02 40.70
C ILE A 188 12.04 -33.16 41.98
N LEU A 189 10.83 -32.58 42.03
CA LEU A 189 9.96 -32.65 43.21
C LEU A 189 9.55 -34.09 43.55
N VAL A 190 9.15 -34.87 42.56
CA VAL A 190 8.79 -36.30 42.69
C VAL A 190 9.99 -37.09 43.21
N THR A 191 11.17 -36.93 42.61
CA THR A 191 12.39 -37.64 43.02
C THR A 191 12.82 -37.25 44.43
N GLN A 192 12.83 -35.95 44.77
CA GLN A 192 13.19 -35.45 46.09
C GLN A 192 12.22 -35.96 47.17
N PHE A 193 10.92 -35.98 46.89
CA PHE A 193 9.90 -36.53 47.77
C PHE A 193 10.11 -38.03 48.00
N CYS A 194 10.29 -38.82 46.93
CA CYS A 194 10.51 -40.26 47.03
C CYS A 194 11.78 -40.60 47.82
N ILE A 195 12.92 -39.94 47.55
CA ILE A 195 14.16 -40.16 48.29
C ILE A 195 13.98 -39.81 49.77
N ARG A 196 13.40 -38.64 50.07
CA ARG A 196 13.22 -38.19 51.46
C ARG A 196 12.28 -39.10 52.24
N THR A 197 11.11 -39.43 51.70
CA THR A 197 10.07 -40.19 52.42
C THR A 197 10.34 -41.69 52.50
N PHE A 198 10.80 -42.31 51.40
CA PHE A 198 10.94 -43.77 51.33
C PHE A 198 12.37 -44.26 51.60
N VAL A 199 13.41 -43.50 51.25
CA VAL A 199 14.82 -43.93 51.41
C VAL A 199 15.43 -43.40 52.71
N ILE A 200 15.23 -42.12 53.03
CA ILE A 200 15.80 -41.50 54.25
C ILE A 200 14.88 -41.76 55.45
N GLU A 201 13.61 -41.35 55.37
CA GLU A 201 12.67 -41.45 56.49
C GLU A 201 12.02 -42.83 56.65
N ASN A 202 12.27 -43.77 55.72
CA ASN A 202 11.82 -45.17 55.74
C ASN A 202 10.32 -45.37 56.09
N LYS A 203 9.45 -44.48 55.59
CA LYS A 203 8.01 -44.55 55.88
C LYS A 203 7.30 -45.55 54.95
N PRO A 204 6.40 -46.40 55.47
CA PRO A 204 5.62 -47.33 54.64
C PRO A 204 4.63 -46.58 53.75
N TRP A 205 4.32 -47.14 52.58
CA TRP A 205 3.39 -46.55 51.61
C TRP A 205 2.00 -46.30 52.21
N LYS A 206 1.44 -45.12 51.96
CA LYS A 206 0.09 -44.70 52.35
C LYS A 206 -0.60 -43.96 51.20
N ASN A 207 -1.89 -44.19 51.01
CA ASN A 207 -2.68 -43.56 49.95
C ASN A 207 -2.69 -42.01 50.02
N VAL A 208 -2.41 -41.44 51.20
CA VAL A 208 -2.25 -39.98 51.39
C VAL A 208 -1.15 -39.40 50.48
N TYR A 209 -0.10 -40.16 50.15
CA TYR A 209 0.98 -39.70 49.26
C TYR A 209 0.53 -39.45 47.82
N VAL A 210 -0.59 -40.04 47.37
CA VAL A 210 -1.17 -39.75 46.05
C VAL A 210 -1.61 -38.29 45.95
N SER A 211 -2.16 -37.72 47.02
CA SER A 211 -2.53 -36.30 47.08
C SER A 211 -1.31 -35.39 46.91
N GLU A 212 -0.15 -35.81 47.43
CA GLU A 212 1.09 -35.06 47.35
C GLU A 212 1.71 -35.13 45.94
N PHE A 213 1.63 -36.27 45.24
CA PHE A 213 1.99 -36.33 43.82
C PHE A 213 1.09 -35.45 42.95
N VAL A 214 -0.20 -35.36 43.24
CA VAL A 214 -1.12 -34.41 42.58
C VAL A 214 -0.72 -32.96 42.87
N ARG A 215 -0.29 -32.62 44.10
CA ARG A 215 0.23 -31.28 44.44
C ARG A 215 1.45 -30.92 43.60
N HIS A 216 2.42 -31.82 43.46
CA HIS A 216 3.60 -31.60 42.61
C HIS A 216 3.24 -31.42 41.13
N LEU A 217 2.26 -32.18 40.62
CA LEU A 217 1.76 -32.00 39.25
C LEU A 217 1.07 -30.64 39.05
N ILE A 218 0.27 -30.17 40.01
CA ILE A 218 -0.35 -28.84 39.98
C ILE A 218 0.70 -27.72 39.95
N ILE A 219 1.80 -27.86 40.69
CA ILE A 219 2.93 -26.91 40.62
C ILE A 219 3.53 -26.89 39.21
N GLY A 220 3.78 -28.07 38.62
CA GLY A 220 4.26 -28.17 37.24
C GLY A 220 3.34 -27.51 36.20
N VAL A 221 2.03 -27.75 36.30
CA VAL A 221 1.02 -27.11 35.43
C VAL A 221 1.00 -25.59 35.65
N THR A 222 1.15 -25.12 36.88
CA THR A 222 1.22 -23.68 37.20
C THR A 222 2.46 -23.04 36.54
N VAL A 223 3.63 -23.69 36.60
CA VAL A 223 4.86 -23.21 35.91
C VAL A 223 4.65 -23.16 34.39
N LEU A 224 3.98 -24.17 33.81
CA LEU A 224 3.69 -24.20 32.37
C LEU A 224 2.78 -23.04 31.93
N VAL A 225 1.67 -22.81 32.63
CA VAL A 225 0.71 -21.72 32.33
C VAL A 225 1.40 -20.36 32.38
N VAL A 226 2.29 -20.14 33.36
CA VAL A 226 3.03 -18.89 33.52
C VAL A 226 4.13 -18.73 32.45
N ALA A 227 4.73 -19.82 31.99
CA ALA A 227 5.79 -19.77 30.99
C ALA A 227 5.28 -19.45 29.58
N VAL A 228 4.03 -19.82 29.24
CA VAL A 228 3.43 -19.62 27.91
C VAL A 228 2.74 -18.25 27.84
N PRO A 229 3.20 -17.31 26.98
CA PRO A 229 2.62 -15.97 26.89
C PRO A 229 1.35 -15.98 26.00
N GLU A 230 0.19 -16.17 26.62
CA GLU A 230 -1.10 -16.22 25.92
C GLU A 230 -1.54 -14.85 25.35
N GLY A 231 -1.10 -13.74 25.95
CA GLY A 231 -1.42 -12.38 25.51
C GLY A 231 -0.66 -11.93 24.27
N LEU A 232 0.32 -12.71 23.77
CA LEU A 232 1.18 -12.30 22.67
C LEU A 232 0.47 -12.15 21.31
N PRO A 233 -0.42 -13.06 20.87
CA PRO A 233 -1.29 -12.82 19.70
C PRO A 233 -2.33 -11.72 19.93
N LEU A 234 -2.81 -11.57 21.17
CA LEU A 234 -3.78 -10.54 21.56
C LEU A 234 -3.19 -9.12 21.45
N ALA A 235 -1.98 -8.91 21.97
CA ALA A 235 -1.25 -7.65 21.92
C ALA A 235 -1.10 -7.10 20.49
N VAL A 236 -0.75 -7.98 19.53
CA VAL A 236 -0.66 -7.63 18.11
C VAL A 236 -2.02 -7.17 17.59
N THR A 237 -3.06 -7.96 17.84
CA THR A 237 -4.41 -7.72 17.31
C THR A 237 -4.99 -6.41 17.87
N LEU A 238 -4.81 -6.15 19.17
CA LEU A 238 -5.22 -4.91 19.82
C LEU A 238 -4.44 -3.69 19.32
N SER A 239 -3.10 -3.77 19.24
CA SER A 239 -2.27 -2.66 18.75
C SER A 239 -2.63 -2.29 17.31
N LEU A 240 -2.86 -3.30 16.46
CA LEU A 240 -3.19 -3.13 15.06
C LEU A 240 -4.61 -2.57 14.87
N ALA A 241 -5.61 -3.09 15.59
CA ALA A 241 -6.98 -2.58 15.54
C ALA A 241 -7.08 -1.12 16.05
N TYR A 242 -6.37 -0.78 17.12
CA TYR A 242 -6.29 0.59 17.63
C TYR A 242 -5.60 1.52 16.61
N SER A 243 -4.46 1.09 16.07
CA SER A 243 -3.69 1.87 15.09
C SER A 243 -4.48 2.10 13.81
N VAL A 244 -5.18 1.10 13.27
CA VAL A 244 -6.03 1.24 12.08
C VAL A 244 -7.18 2.23 12.30
N LYS A 245 -7.86 2.18 13.46
CA LYS A 245 -8.89 3.17 13.81
C LYS A 245 -8.35 4.60 13.89
N LYS A 246 -7.09 4.78 14.29
CA LYS A 246 -6.42 6.09 14.33
C LYS A 246 -5.90 6.53 12.95
N MET A 247 -5.33 5.62 12.17
CA MET A 247 -4.90 5.85 10.78
C MET A 247 -6.06 6.31 9.91
N MET A 248 -7.26 5.76 10.09
CA MET A 248 -8.47 6.22 9.39
C MET A 248 -8.81 7.69 9.71
N LYS A 249 -8.57 8.16 10.94
CA LYS A 249 -8.70 9.58 11.31
C LYS A 249 -7.57 10.44 10.72
N ASP A 250 -6.44 9.81 10.41
CA ASP A 250 -5.28 10.40 9.72
C ASP A 250 -5.35 10.24 8.18
N ASN A 251 -6.55 10.09 7.62
CA ASN A 251 -6.84 9.93 6.18
C ASN A 251 -6.21 8.69 5.50
N ASN A 252 -5.83 7.68 6.28
CA ASN A 252 -5.30 6.41 5.80
C ASN A 252 -6.30 5.27 6.09
N LEU A 253 -7.11 4.90 5.10
CA LEU A 253 -8.04 3.78 5.20
C LEU A 253 -7.30 2.46 4.91
N VAL A 254 -7.00 1.70 5.96
CA VAL A 254 -6.32 0.40 5.86
C VAL A 254 -7.35 -0.70 5.54
N ARG A 255 -7.22 -1.35 4.38
CA ARG A 255 -8.04 -2.51 3.96
C ARG A 255 -7.47 -3.83 4.47
N HIS A 256 -6.13 -3.95 4.49
CA HIS A 256 -5.41 -5.13 4.93
C HIS A 256 -4.54 -4.81 6.15
N LEU A 257 -4.86 -5.43 7.29
CA LEU A 257 -4.32 -5.07 8.60
C LEU A 257 -2.78 -5.20 8.66
N ASP A 258 -2.26 -6.23 8.02
CA ASP A 258 -0.84 -6.57 7.86
C ASP A 258 -0.02 -5.51 7.10
N ALA A 259 -0.65 -4.72 6.23
CA ALA A 259 0.02 -3.62 5.53
C ALA A 259 0.41 -2.47 6.49
N CYS A 260 -0.37 -2.22 7.54
CA CYS A 260 -0.06 -1.21 8.56
C CYS A 260 1.28 -1.50 9.25
N GLU A 261 1.51 -2.75 9.65
CA GLU A 261 2.78 -3.21 10.24
C GLU A 261 3.91 -3.19 9.21
N THR A 262 3.66 -3.73 8.02
CA THR A 262 4.67 -3.89 6.96
C THR A 262 5.24 -2.54 6.51
N MET A 263 4.39 -1.50 6.44
CA MET A 263 4.81 -0.14 6.11
C MET A 263 5.83 0.46 7.10
N GLY A 264 5.84 0.00 8.35
CA GLY A 264 6.85 0.40 9.34
C GLY A 264 8.28 0.03 8.94
N ASN A 265 8.43 -1.00 8.10
CA ASN A 265 9.70 -1.53 7.61
C ASN A 265 10.02 -1.11 6.17
N ALA A 266 9.18 -0.31 5.50
CA ALA A 266 9.40 0.16 4.13
C ALA A 266 10.78 0.78 3.95
N THR A 267 11.50 0.35 2.91
CA THR A 267 12.84 0.83 2.52
C THR A 267 12.80 1.59 1.18
N ALA A 268 11.84 1.27 0.32
CA ALA A 268 11.60 1.91 -0.96
C ALA A 268 10.13 2.29 -1.13
N ILE A 269 9.88 3.44 -1.75
CA ILE A 269 8.55 3.83 -2.26
C ILE A 269 8.69 4.04 -3.76
N CYS A 270 7.99 3.23 -4.56
CA CYS A 270 7.86 3.41 -6.01
C CYS A 270 6.53 4.15 -6.28
N SER A 271 6.62 5.38 -6.77
CA SER A 271 5.49 6.30 -6.85
C SER A 271 5.21 6.71 -8.28
N ASP A 272 3.95 6.62 -8.75
CA ASP A 272 3.57 7.33 -9.97
C ASP A 272 3.67 8.85 -9.78
N LYS A 273 3.83 9.57 -10.89
CA LYS A 273 3.93 11.03 -10.90
C LYS A 273 2.54 11.68 -10.90
N THR A 274 1.63 11.21 -11.76
CA THR A 274 0.30 11.80 -11.98
C THR A 274 -0.64 11.37 -10.86
N GLY A 275 -1.54 12.25 -10.42
CA GLY A 275 -2.47 11.97 -9.31
C GLY A 275 -1.81 12.00 -7.94
N THR A 276 -0.61 11.40 -7.83
CA THR A 276 0.10 11.17 -6.58
C THR A 276 1.02 12.33 -6.20
N LEU A 277 2.08 12.58 -6.97
CA LEU A 277 3.08 13.62 -6.68
C LEU A 277 2.63 15.00 -7.17
N THR A 278 1.88 15.00 -8.27
CA THR A 278 1.28 16.20 -8.87
C THR A 278 -0.22 16.29 -8.57
N THR A 279 -0.79 17.48 -8.73
CA THR A 279 -2.22 17.76 -8.49
C THR A 279 -3.18 17.12 -9.50
N ASN A 280 -2.67 16.53 -10.59
CA ASN A 280 -3.45 16.04 -11.73
C ASN A 280 -4.35 17.12 -12.37
N ARG A 281 -3.94 18.39 -12.24
CA ARG A 281 -4.65 19.59 -12.67
C ARG A 281 -3.69 20.44 -13.49
N MET A 282 -3.90 20.50 -14.80
CA MET A 282 -3.01 21.26 -15.67
C MET A 282 -3.20 22.77 -15.44
N THR A 283 -2.11 23.51 -15.32
CA THR A 283 -2.08 24.97 -15.14
C THR A 283 -1.06 25.61 -16.08
N VAL A 284 -1.36 26.81 -16.57
CA VAL A 284 -0.35 27.65 -17.24
C VAL A 284 0.57 28.21 -16.16
N VAL A 285 1.86 27.89 -16.23
CA VAL A 285 2.88 28.37 -15.27
C VAL A 285 3.85 29.36 -15.88
N GLN A 286 4.12 29.26 -17.19
CA GLN A 286 4.92 30.25 -17.92
C GLN A 286 4.14 30.78 -19.12
N SER A 287 4.36 32.04 -19.48
CA SER A 287 3.77 32.66 -20.67
C SER A 287 4.76 33.62 -21.33
N TYR A 288 4.84 33.58 -22.65
CA TYR A 288 5.55 34.53 -23.50
C TYR A 288 4.54 35.34 -24.29
N ILE A 289 4.46 36.64 -23.98
CA ILE A 289 3.47 37.59 -24.54
C ILE A 289 4.21 38.91 -24.80
N CYS A 290 4.06 39.50 -26.00
CA CYS A 290 4.70 40.77 -26.39
C CYS A 290 6.20 40.83 -26.00
N GLU A 291 6.99 39.87 -26.47
CA GLU A 291 8.41 39.66 -26.13
C GLU A 291 8.77 39.44 -24.64
N VAL A 292 7.82 39.44 -23.71
CA VAL A 292 8.06 39.23 -22.27
C VAL A 292 7.80 37.78 -21.86
N LEU A 293 8.84 37.12 -21.35
CA LEU A 293 8.74 35.81 -20.70
C LEU A 293 8.42 35.97 -19.20
N SER A 294 7.20 35.58 -18.81
CA SER A 294 6.73 35.56 -17.41
C SER A 294 6.71 34.14 -16.86
N LYS A 295 7.28 33.95 -15.66
CA LYS A 295 7.28 32.66 -14.91
C LYS A 295 6.13 32.50 -13.91
N THR A 296 5.18 33.43 -13.95
CA THR A 296 3.95 33.47 -13.17
C THR A 296 2.88 34.10 -14.05
N THR A 297 1.60 33.85 -13.76
CA THR A 297 0.48 34.53 -14.44
C THR A 297 0.67 36.06 -14.40
N PRO A 298 0.78 36.74 -15.55
CA PRO A 298 0.91 38.19 -15.58
C PRO A 298 -0.41 38.86 -15.18
N LYS A 299 -0.38 40.14 -14.81
CA LYS A 299 -1.61 40.93 -14.59
C LYS A 299 -2.14 41.42 -15.93
N PHE A 300 -3.47 41.51 -16.11
CA PHE A 300 -4.07 42.06 -17.33
C PHE A 300 -3.52 43.45 -17.72
N SER A 301 -3.26 44.31 -16.73
CA SER A 301 -2.67 45.65 -16.94
C SER A 301 -1.21 45.67 -17.39
N SER A 302 -0.51 44.52 -17.37
CA SER A 302 0.87 44.40 -17.87
C SER A 302 0.97 43.95 -19.33
N ILE A 303 -0.17 43.69 -19.97
CA ILE A 303 -0.26 43.29 -21.39
C ILE A 303 -0.99 44.41 -22.15
N PRO A 304 -0.53 44.81 -23.35
CA PRO A 304 -1.26 45.73 -24.22
C PRO A 304 -2.72 45.27 -24.43
N SER A 305 -3.69 46.16 -24.19
CA SER A 305 -5.11 45.76 -24.05
C SER A 305 -5.70 45.15 -25.33
N ASN A 306 -5.21 45.55 -26.51
CA ASN A 306 -5.53 44.95 -27.79
C ASN A 306 -5.13 43.45 -27.83
N VAL A 307 -3.89 43.13 -27.45
CA VAL A 307 -3.37 41.76 -27.43
C VAL A 307 -3.99 40.94 -26.30
N ALA A 308 -4.19 41.53 -25.12
CA ALA A 308 -4.81 40.88 -23.98
C ALA A 308 -6.24 40.40 -24.31
N ASN A 309 -7.06 41.26 -24.93
CA ASN A 309 -8.40 40.89 -25.37
C ASN A 309 -8.36 39.78 -26.43
N LEU A 310 -7.48 39.88 -27.44
CA LEU A 310 -7.33 38.83 -28.46
C LEU A 310 -6.95 37.46 -27.87
N ILE A 311 -6.04 37.42 -26.89
CA ILE A 311 -5.66 36.18 -26.18
C ILE A 311 -6.88 35.59 -25.44
N ILE A 312 -7.61 36.43 -24.70
CA ILE A 312 -8.74 35.99 -23.88
C ILE A 312 -9.89 35.48 -24.75
N HIS A 313 -10.25 36.19 -25.82
CA HIS A 313 -11.21 35.71 -26.82
C HIS A 313 -10.72 34.40 -27.45
N GLY A 314 -9.49 34.37 -27.95
CA GLY A 314 -8.93 33.18 -28.61
C GLY A 314 -8.91 31.93 -27.73
N ILE A 315 -8.62 32.07 -26.43
CA ILE A 315 -8.70 30.95 -25.48
C ILE A 315 -10.16 30.52 -25.24
N SER A 316 -11.05 31.48 -25.00
CA SER A 316 -12.44 31.19 -24.57
C SER A 316 -13.28 30.56 -25.68
N ILE A 317 -13.07 31.02 -26.92
CA ILE A 317 -13.79 30.63 -28.14
C ILE A 317 -13.19 29.34 -28.72
N ASN A 318 -11.87 29.30 -28.93
CA ASN A 318 -11.19 28.14 -29.50
C ASN A 318 -10.89 27.08 -28.44
N SER A 319 -11.85 26.78 -27.56
CA SER A 319 -11.81 25.69 -26.58
C SER A 319 -13.21 25.10 -26.45
N ALA A 320 -13.33 23.78 -26.39
CA ALA A 320 -14.63 23.11 -26.40
C ALA A 320 -15.55 23.62 -25.28
N PHE A 321 -16.84 23.78 -25.55
CA PHE A 321 -17.83 24.18 -24.54
C PHE A 321 -18.05 23.14 -23.44
N THR A 322 -17.64 21.89 -23.68
CA THR A 322 -17.55 20.81 -22.69
C THR A 322 -16.39 21.01 -21.70
N SER A 323 -15.34 21.74 -22.10
CA SER A 323 -14.23 22.11 -21.22
C SER A 323 -14.62 23.31 -20.35
N ARG A 324 -14.70 23.09 -19.03
CA ARG A 324 -15.18 24.06 -18.04
C ARG A 324 -14.39 23.96 -16.73
N ILE A 325 -14.35 25.06 -16.01
CA ILE A 325 -13.83 25.16 -14.64
C ILE A 325 -15.02 25.41 -13.72
N MET A 326 -15.19 24.57 -12.71
CA MET A 326 -16.26 24.70 -11.71
C MET A 326 -15.64 24.93 -10.33
N PRO A 327 -16.33 25.62 -9.41
CA PRO A 327 -15.96 25.59 -8.00
C PRO A 327 -16.04 24.14 -7.47
N SER A 328 -15.25 23.83 -6.43
CA SER A 328 -15.41 22.56 -5.71
C SER A 328 -16.65 22.59 -4.82
N GLU A 329 -17.29 21.42 -4.68
CA GLU A 329 -18.44 21.22 -3.79
C GLU A 329 -18.01 21.31 -2.30
N ASP A 330 -16.74 21.01 -1.97
CA ASP A 330 -16.21 20.92 -0.61
C ASP A 330 -15.71 22.25 -0.01
N ASN A 331 -16.11 23.40 -0.59
CA ASN A 331 -15.76 24.75 -0.10
C ASN A 331 -14.23 25.02 0.03
N THR A 332 -13.42 24.22 -0.67
CA THR A 332 -11.97 24.39 -0.81
C THR A 332 -11.66 25.31 -2.00
N ASP A 333 -10.57 26.09 -1.91
CA ASP A 333 -10.12 27.06 -2.92
C ASP A 333 -9.58 26.40 -4.22
N VAL A 334 -10.01 25.18 -4.50
CA VAL A 334 -9.52 24.31 -5.57
C VAL A 334 -10.63 24.13 -6.61
N THR A 335 -10.53 24.80 -7.75
CA THR A 335 -11.52 24.64 -8.83
C THR A 335 -11.36 23.30 -9.56
N LYS A 336 -12.47 22.60 -9.78
CA LYS A 336 -12.59 21.33 -10.53
C LYS A 336 -12.51 21.59 -12.04
N GLN A 337 -11.67 20.84 -12.74
CA GLN A 337 -11.55 20.89 -14.21
C GLN A 337 -12.37 19.74 -14.82
N VAL A 338 -13.23 20.06 -15.78
CA VAL A 338 -14.04 19.08 -16.55
C VAL A 338 -13.78 19.30 -18.03
N GLY A 339 -13.62 18.22 -18.80
CA GLY A 339 -13.21 18.25 -20.21
C GLY A 339 -11.70 18.08 -20.40
N ASN A 340 -11.14 18.65 -21.47
CA ASN A 340 -9.72 18.49 -21.77
C ASN A 340 -8.88 19.36 -20.82
N LYS A 341 -8.05 18.72 -19.98
CA LYS A 341 -7.23 19.40 -18.97
C LYS A 341 -6.34 20.51 -19.55
N THR A 342 -5.85 20.35 -20.78
CA THR A 342 -5.04 21.39 -21.46
C THR A 342 -5.87 22.64 -21.74
N GLU A 343 -7.13 22.49 -22.15
CA GLU A 343 -8.05 23.60 -22.37
C GLU A 343 -8.48 24.23 -21.04
N CYS A 344 -8.73 23.41 -20.03
CA CYS A 344 -9.02 23.87 -18.67
C CYS A 344 -7.84 24.66 -18.06
N ALA A 345 -6.60 24.35 -18.43
CA ALA A 345 -5.44 25.15 -18.05
C ALA A 345 -5.47 26.55 -18.69
N LEU A 346 -5.84 26.63 -19.98
CA LEU A 346 -5.97 27.91 -20.70
C LEU A 346 -7.14 28.74 -20.18
N LEU A 347 -8.33 28.14 -19.97
CA LEU A 347 -9.46 28.82 -19.34
C LEU A 347 -9.11 29.30 -17.93
N GLY A 348 -8.27 28.54 -17.20
CA GLY A 348 -7.77 28.92 -15.87
C GLY A 348 -6.79 30.10 -15.93
N PHE A 349 -6.03 30.22 -17.01
CA PHE A 349 -5.20 31.39 -17.29
C PHE A 349 -6.05 32.64 -17.56
N VAL A 350 -7.16 32.51 -18.29
CA VAL A 350 -8.13 33.61 -18.48
C VAL A 350 -8.73 34.09 -17.14
N LEU A 351 -9.15 33.16 -16.28
CA LEU A 351 -9.59 33.50 -14.92
C LEU A 351 -8.47 34.15 -14.11
N GLY A 352 -7.23 33.67 -14.23
CA GLY A 352 -6.05 34.23 -13.57
C GLY A 352 -5.66 35.63 -14.05
N LEU A 353 -6.05 36.02 -15.27
CA LEU A 353 -5.97 37.40 -15.76
C LEU A 353 -7.07 38.32 -15.18
N GLY A 354 -8.01 37.77 -14.39
CA GLY A 354 -9.13 38.53 -13.80
C GLY A 354 -10.29 38.77 -14.76
N LYS A 355 -10.50 37.89 -15.75
CA LYS A 355 -11.59 37.97 -16.73
C LYS A 355 -12.38 36.67 -16.80
N SER A 356 -13.70 36.78 -16.99
CA SER A 356 -14.57 35.61 -17.13
C SER A 356 -14.55 35.11 -18.57
N TYR A 357 -14.14 33.85 -18.78
CA TYR A 357 -14.30 33.19 -20.09
C TYR A 357 -15.77 32.89 -20.40
N GLN A 358 -16.63 32.78 -19.37
CA GLN A 358 -18.03 32.43 -19.55
C GLN A 358 -18.79 33.57 -20.22
N THR A 359 -18.58 34.81 -19.78
CA THR A 359 -19.19 36.00 -20.40
C THR A 359 -18.92 36.08 -21.90
N ILE A 360 -17.70 35.75 -22.34
CA ILE A 360 -17.32 35.74 -23.77
C ILE A 360 -17.99 34.58 -24.55
N ARG A 361 -18.27 33.47 -23.87
CA ARG A 361 -19.03 32.34 -24.43
C ARG A 361 -20.54 32.60 -24.43
N ASP A 362 -21.04 33.44 -23.53
CA ASP A 362 -22.42 33.89 -23.49
C ASP A 362 -22.67 34.97 -24.59
N ASP A 363 -21.71 35.88 -24.78
CA ASP A 363 -21.70 36.90 -25.85
C ASP A 363 -21.55 36.29 -27.26
N MET A 364 -20.92 35.12 -27.38
CA MET A 364 -20.73 34.41 -28.64
C MET A 364 -20.87 32.89 -28.45
N PRO A 365 -22.12 32.37 -28.45
CA PRO A 365 -22.41 30.96 -28.20
C PRO A 365 -22.06 30.09 -29.41
N GLU A 366 -22.10 28.77 -29.21
CA GLU A 366 -21.58 27.76 -30.14
C GLU A 366 -22.30 27.78 -31.51
N GLU A 367 -23.57 28.19 -31.56
CA GLU A 367 -24.36 28.32 -32.79
C GLU A 367 -23.87 29.46 -33.71
N MET A 368 -23.08 30.41 -33.20
CA MET A 368 -22.48 31.47 -34.01
C MET A 368 -21.18 31.03 -34.70
N PHE A 369 -20.67 29.82 -34.46
CA PHE A 369 -19.41 29.37 -35.03
C PHE A 369 -19.61 28.92 -36.50
N THR A 370 -18.91 29.57 -37.42
CA THR A 370 -19.01 29.27 -38.87
C THR A 370 -18.37 27.91 -39.20
N ARG A 371 -17.22 27.61 -38.59
CA ARG A 371 -16.47 26.35 -38.81
C ARG A 371 -15.60 26.02 -37.60
N VAL A 372 -15.55 24.76 -37.20
CA VAL A 372 -14.64 24.27 -36.16
C VAL A 372 -13.78 23.14 -36.73
N TYR A 373 -12.48 23.41 -36.87
CA TYR A 373 -11.47 22.40 -37.14
C TYR A 373 -11.02 21.83 -35.80
N THR A 374 -11.52 20.64 -35.47
CA THR A 374 -11.25 19.92 -34.20
C THR A 374 -9.76 19.62 -33.99
N PHE A 375 -9.36 19.00 -32.88
CA PHE A 375 -7.97 18.53 -32.76
C PHE A 375 -7.75 17.30 -33.66
N ASN A 376 -6.68 17.30 -34.46
CA ASN A 376 -6.20 16.12 -35.19
C ASN A 376 -4.69 15.94 -34.92
N SER A 377 -4.29 14.72 -34.57
CA SER A 377 -2.93 14.34 -34.14
C SER A 377 -1.84 14.58 -35.19
N VAL A 378 -2.19 14.64 -36.49
CA VAL A 378 -1.26 14.95 -37.58
C VAL A 378 -0.95 16.45 -37.59
N ARG A 379 -1.98 17.32 -37.52
CA ARG A 379 -1.81 18.78 -37.48
C ARG A 379 -1.36 19.32 -36.11
N LYS A 380 -1.64 18.57 -35.03
CA LYS A 380 -1.45 18.95 -33.62
C LYS A 380 -2.02 20.34 -33.26
N SER A 381 -3.11 20.72 -33.91
CA SER A 381 -3.80 22.00 -33.76
C SER A 381 -5.32 21.85 -33.83
N MET A 382 -6.00 22.87 -33.33
CA MET A 382 -7.45 23.07 -33.37
C MET A 382 -7.69 24.55 -33.71
N SER A 383 -8.69 24.82 -34.55
CA SER A 383 -9.04 26.17 -34.96
C SER A 383 -10.56 26.39 -35.04
N THR A 384 -11.03 27.56 -34.64
CA THR A 384 -12.44 27.96 -34.69
C THR A 384 -12.59 29.25 -35.49
N VAL A 385 -13.54 29.27 -36.43
CA VAL A 385 -13.94 30.44 -37.21
C VAL A 385 -15.20 31.05 -36.62
N VAL A 386 -15.17 32.35 -36.35
CA VAL A 386 -16.30 33.14 -35.85
C VAL A 386 -16.53 34.40 -36.69
N PRO A 387 -17.76 34.91 -36.80
CA PRO A 387 -18.04 36.18 -37.44
C PRO A 387 -17.43 37.37 -36.67
N ARG A 388 -17.09 38.45 -37.37
CA ARG A 388 -16.60 39.70 -36.76
C ARG A 388 -17.68 40.78 -36.71
N GLN A 389 -17.71 41.54 -35.61
CA GLN A 389 -18.38 42.83 -35.57
C GLN A 389 -17.72 43.78 -36.58
N GLY A 390 -18.48 44.22 -37.59
CA GLY A 390 -17.97 44.96 -38.75
C GLY A 390 -17.90 44.15 -40.07
N GLY A 391 -18.29 42.87 -40.05
CA GLY A 391 -18.31 42.00 -41.24
C GLY A 391 -17.03 41.20 -41.44
N GLY A 392 -17.15 40.08 -42.16
CA GLY A 392 -16.07 39.11 -42.32
C GLY A 392 -15.91 38.19 -41.10
N TYR A 393 -14.76 37.52 -41.01
CA TYR A 393 -14.54 36.38 -40.12
C TYR A 393 -13.19 36.48 -39.39
N ARG A 394 -13.09 35.83 -38.24
CA ARG A 394 -11.87 35.65 -37.46
C ARG A 394 -11.65 34.17 -37.19
N LEU A 395 -10.51 33.66 -37.63
CA LEU A 395 -9.99 32.35 -37.27
C LEU A 395 -9.15 32.49 -36.00
N PHE A 396 -9.48 31.75 -34.95
CA PHE A 396 -8.58 31.50 -33.83
C PHE A 396 -7.96 30.12 -33.96
N THR A 397 -6.69 29.98 -33.64
CA THR A 397 -5.93 28.73 -33.75
C THR A 397 -5.10 28.50 -32.48
N LYS A 398 -5.06 27.24 -32.01
CA LYS A 398 -4.18 26.80 -30.93
C LYS A 398 -3.57 25.45 -31.26
N GLY A 399 -2.37 25.19 -30.76
CA GLY A 399 -1.71 23.92 -31.01
C GLY A 399 -0.30 23.87 -30.46
N ALA A 400 0.43 22.82 -30.81
CA ALA A 400 1.84 22.68 -30.45
C ALA A 400 2.65 23.89 -30.94
N SER A 401 3.41 24.49 -30.03
CA SER A 401 4.07 25.79 -30.23
C SER A 401 4.93 25.85 -31.50
N GLU A 402 5.73 24.82 -31.74
CA GLU A 402 6.68 24.65 -32.82
C GLU A 402 6.03 24.39 -34.19
N ILE A 403 4.73 24.10 -34.23
CA ILE A 403 3.94 23.95 -35.46
C ILE A 403 3.20 25.26 -35.76
N ILE A 404 2.49 25.82 -34.78
CA ILE A 404 1.71 27.05 -34.98
C ILE A 404 2.61 28.23 -35.36
N LEU A 405 3.77 28.40 -34.71
CA LEU A 405 4.67 29.51 -35.01
C LEU A 405 5.27 29.46 -36.41
N LYS A 406 5.47 28.26 -36.99
CA LYS A 406 5.90 28.11 -38.39
C LYS A 406 4.84 28.56 -39.39
N LYS A 407 3.57 28.52 -38.99
CA LYS A 407 2.42 29.05 -39.76
C LYS A 407 2.15 30.54 -39.50
N CYS A 408 2.83 31.16 -38.53
CA CYS A 408 2.68 32.58 -38.21
C CYS A 408 3.61 33.43 -39.08
N ALA A 409 3.08 34.46 -39.73
CA ALA A 409 3.82 35.47 -40.48
C ALA A 409 3.94 36.82 -39.76
N PHE A 410 3.16 37.01 -38.68
CA PHE A 410 3.18 38.20 -37.85
C PHE A 410 3.20 37.84 -36.36
N ILE A 411 3.70 38.75 -35.53
CA ILE A 411 3.74 38.63 -34.07
C ILE A 411 3.60 40.02 -33.45
N TYR A 412 3.16 40.10 -32.20
CA TYR A 412 3.16 41.37 -31.45
C TYR A 412 4.50 41.59 -30.72
N GLY A 413 5.12 42.73 -30.99
CA GLY A 413 6.29 43.24 -30.28
C GLY A 413 5.93 43.80 -28.89
N ARG A 414 6.93 44.30 -28.17
CA ARG A 414 6.83 44.67 -26.74
C ARG A 414 5.71 45.66 -26.41
N ASP A 415 5.52 46.67 -27.25
CA ASP A 415 4.51 47.72 -27.03
C ASP A 415 3.11 47.35 -27.55
N GLY A 416 2.91 46.12 -28.02
CA GLY A 416 1.67 45.69 -28.68
C GLY A 416 1.56 46.14 -30.13
N ASN A 417 2.67 46.60 -30.71
CA ASN A 417 2.82 46.87 -32.14
C ASN A 417 2.95 45.57 -32.94
N LEU A 418 2.41 45.56 -34.15
CA LEU A 418 2.40 44.40 -35.03
C LEU A 418 3.67 44.35 -35.90
N GLU A 419 4.41 43.25 -35.82
CA GLU A 419 5.68 43.06 -36.51
C GLU A 419 5.64 41.85 -37.45
N LYS A 420 6.42 41.90 -38.53
CA LYS A 420 6.58 40.79 -39.47
C LYS A 420 7.49 39.72 -38.86
N PHE A 421 6.95 38.53 -38.65
CA PHE A 421 7.63 37.44 -37.96
C PHE A 421 8.56 36.71 -38.94
N THR A 422 9.84 37.09 -38.96
CA THR A 422 10.84 36.46 -39.84
C THR A 422 11.23 35.06 -39.36
N ARG A 423 11.80 34.23 -40.24
CA ARG A 423 12.31 32.90 -39.86
C ARG A 423 13.38 32.97 -38.77
N GLU A 424 14.21 34.01 -38.79
CA GLU A 424 15.22 34.26 -37.75
C GLU A 424 14.58 34.53 -36.38
N MET A 425 13.48 35.31 -36.34
CA MET A 425 12.71 35.53 -35.11
C MET A 425 12.00 34.24 -34.64
N GLN A 426 11.46 33.44 -35.57
CA GLN A 426 10.88 32.12 -35.28
C GLN A 426 11.92 31.20 -34.62
N ASP A 427 13.07 31.01 -35.24
CA ASP A 427 14.13 30.13 -34.75
C ASP A 427 14.75 30.63 -33.43
N ARG A 428 14.81 31.96 -33.23
CA ARG A 428 15.22 32.60 -31.97
C ARG A 428 14.22 32.29 -30.85
N LEU A 429 12.92 32.38 -31.11
CA LEU A 429 11.88 32.11 -30.13
C LEU A 429 11.81 30.61 -29.79
N VAL A 430 11.98 29.72 -30.77
CA VAL A 430 12.09 28.28 -30.54
C VAL A 430 13.25 27.96 -29.60
N ARG A 431 14.47 28.43 -29.92
CA ARG A 431 15.67 28.14 -29.11
C ARG A 431 15.72 28.83 -27.75
N ASN A 432 15.26 30.08 -27.64
CA ASN A 432 15.40 30.86 -26.41
C ASN A 432 14.19 30.77 -25.46
N VAL A 433 13.05 30.26 -25.94
CA VAL A 433 11.81 30.20 -25.14
C VAL A 433 11.24 28.78 -25.11
N ILE A 434 10.97 28.17 -26.27
CA ILE A 434 10.27 26.87 -26.32
C ILE A 434 11.16 25.72 -25.85
N GLU A 435 12.42 25.66 -26.31
CA GLU A 435 13.37 24.64 -25.87
C GLU A 435 13.61 24.68 -24.35
N PRO A 436 13.89 25.84 -23.71
CA PRO A 436 13.94 25.96 -22.26
C PRO A 436 12.64 25.54 -21.55
N MET A 437 11.46 25.97 -22.03
CA MET A 437 10.17 25.53 -21.47
C MET A 437 10.00 24.00 -21.55
N ALA A 438 10.38 23.37 -22.67
CA ALA A 438 10.31 21.92 -22.85
C ALA A 438 11.35 21.17 -22.00
N CYS A 439 12.52 21.75 -21.75
CA CYS A 439 13.53 21.25 -20.82
C CYS A 439 13.05 21.33 -19.35
N ASP A 440 12.35 22.41 -18.99
CA ASP A 440 11.62 22.56 -17.70
C ASP A 440 10.43 21.56 -17.59
N GLY A 441 10.14 20.78 -18.64
CA GLY A 441 9.12 19.74 -18.66
C GLY A 441 7.71 20.24 -19.03
N LEU A 442 7.58 21.50 -19.44
CA LEU A 442 6.32 22.16 -19.76
C LEU A 442 5.80 21.72 -21.14
N ARG A 443 4.48 21.58 -21.26
CA ARG A 443 3.77 21.44 -22.52
C ARG A 443 3.57 22.82 -23.14
N THR A 444 4.30 23.12 -24.21
CA THR A 444 4.25 24.41 -24.89
C THR A 444 3.13 24.47 -25.93
N ILE A 445 2.17 25.37 -25.71
CA ILE A 445 1.05 25.64 -26.61
C ILE A 445 1.18 27.06 -27.12
N SER A 446 1.01 27.28 -28.42
CA SER A 446 0.88 28.63 -28.98
C SER A 446 -0.55 28.92 -29.39
N ILE A 447 -0.95 30.17 -29.21
CA ILE A 447 -2.25 30.71 -29.62
C ILE A 447 -1.99 31.78 -30.68
N ALA A 448 -2.77 31.72 -31.76
CA ALA A 448 -2.67 32.59 -32.91
C ALA A 448 -4.06 32.90 -33.46
N TYR A 449 -4.15 33.91 -34.33
CA TYR A 449 -5.40 34.25 -35.02
C TYR A 449 -5.12 34.75 -36.45
N ARG A 450 -6.16 34.80 -37.28
CA ARG A 450 -6.14 35.42 -38.61
C ARG A 450 -7.50 36.02 -38.92
N ASP A 451 -7.48 37.16 -39.60
CA ASP A 451 -8.68 37.95 -39.90
C ASP A 451 -8.96 38.00 -41.40
N PHE A 452 -10.22 37.84 -41.75
CA PHE A 452 -10.76 37.95 -43.11
C PHE A 452 -11.78 39.09 -43.14
N VAL A 453 -11.61 40.09 -44.01
CA VAL A 453 -12.40 41.32 -44.02
C VAL A 453 -12.94 41.70 -45.41
N PRO A 454 -14.20 42.17 -45.51
CA PRO A 454 -14.84 42.55 -46.78
C PRO A 454 -14.43 43.94 -47.31
N GLY A 455 -13.35 44.51 -46.78
CA GLY A 455 -12.87 45.85 -47.15
C GLY A 455 -11.35 45.94 -47.08
N LYS A 456 -10.81 47.16 -47.08
CA LYS A 456 -9.37 47.43 -47.07
C LYS A 456 -8.66 46.71 -45.91
N ALA A 457 -7.96 45.64 -46.23
CA ALA A 457 -7.24 44.83 -45.25
C ALA A 457 -6.00 45.54 -44.71
N GLU A 458 -5.76 45.38 -43.40
CA GLU A 458 -4.47 45.69 -42.78
C GLU A 458 -3.42 44.62 -43.10
N ILE A 459 -2.15 44.86 -42.75
CA ILE A 459 -1.01 44.03 -43.16
C ILE A 459 -1.10 42.54 -42.76
N ASN A 460 -1.82 42.21 -41.68
CA ASN A 460 -2.07 40.84 -41.21
C ASN A 460 -3.50 40.32 -41.47
N GLN A 461 -4.31 41.09 -42.18
CA GLN A 461 -5.67 40.73 -42.54
C GLN A 461 -5.73 40.27 -44.00
N VAL A 462 -6.75 39.49 -44.35
CA VAL A 462 -7.00 39.02 -45.72
C VAL A 462 -8.24 39.73 -46.24
N HIS A 463 -8.14 40.38 -47.38
CA HIS A 463 -9.32 40.91 -48.07
C HIS A 463 -10.13 39.77 -48.69
N ILE A 464 -11.46 39.79 -48.54
CA ILE A 464 -12.37 38.78 -49.06
C ILE A 464 -13.58 39.43 -49.74
N ASP A 465 -13.80 39.15 -51.03
CA ASP A 465 -15.01 39.60 -51.75
C ASP A 465 -16.21 38.65 -51.52
N THR A 466 -15.91 37.37 -51.25
CA THR A 466 -16.87 36.29 -51.01
C THR A 466 -16.44 35.45 -49.81
N GLU A 467 -17.32 34.58 -49.31
CA GLU A 467 -17.00 33.68 -48.20
C GLU A 467 -15.82 32.74 -48.58
N PRO A 468 -14.77 32.62 -47.74
CA PRO A 468 -13.65 31.72 -48.00
C PRO A 468 -14.06 30.26 -48.10
N ASN A 469 -13.33 29.48 -48.90
CA ASN A 469 -13.52 28.02 -48.93
C ASN A 469 -13.05 27.40 -47.60
N TRP A 470 -13.99 27.12 -46.70
CA TRP A 470 -13.75 26.49 -45.39
C TRP A 470 -13.34 25.01 -45.45
N ASP A 471 -13.26 24.41 -46.64
CA ASP A 471 -12.69 23.06 -46.81
C ASP A 471 -11.20 23.09 -47.20
N ASP A 472 -10.67 24.23 -47.66
CA ASP A 472 -9.22 24.44 -47.84
C ASP A 472 -8.57 24.86 -46.51
N GLU A 473 -8.48 23.91 -45.59
CA GLU A 473 -7.91 24.14 -44.27
C GLU A 473 -6.44 24.60 -44.33
N GLU A 474 -5.67 24.16 -45.34
CA GLU A 474 -4.26 24.52 -45.47
C GLU A 474 -4.10 26.00 -45.83
N TYR A 475 -4.89 26.52 -46.76
CA TYR A 475 -4.90 27.96 -47.03
C TYR A 475 -5.38 28.77 -45.81
N ILE A 476 -6.48 28.35 -45.17
CA ILE A 476 -7.10 29.07 -44.05
C ILE A 476 -6.18 29.13 -42.82
N CYS A 477 -5.57 28.00 -42.42
CA CYS A 477 -4.77 27.90 -41.19
C CYS A 477 -3.29 28.32 -41.35
N ASN A 478 -2.88 28.88 -42.49
CA ASN A 478 -1.55 29.47 -42.71
C ASN A 478 -1.56 31.00 -42.53
N ASN A 479 -0.39 31.66 -42.65
CA ASN A 479 -0.22 33.12 -42.59
C ASN A 479 -0.86 33.78 -41.35
N LEU A 480 -0.71 33.15 -40.19
CA LEU A 480 -1.34 33.56 -38.93
C LEU A 480 -0.59 34.72 -38.24
N THR A 481 -1.24 35.39 -37.29
CA THR A 481 -0.62 36.28 -36.31
C THR A 481 -0.47 35.56 -34.97
N GLY A 482 0.76 35.38 -34.49
CA GLY A 482 1.04 34.79 -33.19
C GLY A 482 0.72 35.75 -32.05
N LEU A 483 -0.08 35.30 -31.08
CA LEU A 483 -0.46 36.09 -29.91
C LEU A 483 0.44 35.78 -28.70
N CYS A 484 0.63 34.50 -28.40
CA CYS A 484 1.44 34.07 -27.26
C CYS A 484 1.89 32.61 -27.37
N VAL A 485 2.87 32.26 -26.54
CA VAL A 485 3.23 30.87 -26.20
C VAL A 485 3.04 30.69 -24.70
N VAL A 486 2.41 29.61 -24.28
CA VAL A 486 2.22 29.27 -22.86
C VAL A 486 2.81 27.90 -22.54
N GLY A 487 3.53 27.83 -21.43
CA GLY A 487 4.05 26.60 -20.84
C GLY A 487 3.07 26.08 -19.79
N ILE A 488 2.46 24.92 -20.07
CA ILE A 488 1.49 24.27 -19.21
C ILE A 488 2.17 23.10 -18.48
N GLU A 489 2.02 22.99 -17.17
CA GLU A 489 2.42 21.79 -16.41
C GLU A 489 1.30 21.29 -15.50
N ASP A 490 1.53 20.09 -14.95
CA ASP A 490 0.79 19.57 -13.81
C ASP A 490 1.65 19.84 -12.56
N PRO A 491 1.29 20.81 -11.70
CA PRO A 491 2.15 21.26 -10.63
C PRO A 491 2.27 20.21 -9.52
N VAL A 492 3.45 20.18 -8.89
CA VAL A 492 3.72 19.37 -7.69
C VAL A 492 2.88 19.87 -6.53
N ARG A 493 2.32 18.95 -5.73
CA ARG A 493 1.56 19.33 -4.52
C ARG A 493 2.50 20.01 -3.49
N PRO A 494 2.14 21.16 -2.88
CA PRO A 494 3.06 21.95 -2.03
C PRO A 494 3.75 21.16 -0.91
N GLU A 495 3.10 20.15 -0.37
CA GLU A 495 3.55 19.32 0.74
C GLU A 495 4.47 18.15 0.34
N VAL A 496 4.44 17.72 -0.93
CA VAL A 496 5.20 16.57 -1.44
C VAL A 496 6.73 16.72 -1.24
N PRO A 497 7.37 17.88 -1.51
CA PRO A 497 8.82 18.03 -1.31
C PRO A 497 9.27 17.85 0.14
N ASP A 498 8.46 18.26 1.13
CA ASP A 498 8.79 18.05 2.54
C ASP A 498 8.48 16.61 3.00
N ALA A 499 7.40 16.02 2.50
CA ALA A 499 7.08 14.63 2.76
C ALA A 499 8.16 13.67 2.22
N ILE A 500 8.67 13.91 1.01
CA ILE A 500 9.80 13.17 0.42
C ILE A 500 11.08 13.36 1.24
N ARG A 501 11.37 14.59 1.69
CA ARG A 501 12.51 14.88 2.58
C ARG A 501 12.41 14.09 3.90
N LYS A 502 11.21 13.99 4.49
CA LYS A 502 10.94 13.18 5.70
C LYS A 502 11.15 11.68 5.43
N CYS A 503 10.65 11.14 4.33
CA CYS A 503 10.91 9.76 3.91
C CYS A 503 12.41 9.47 3.74
N GLN A 504 13.14 10.32 3.02
CA GLN A 504 14.59 10.17 2.82
C GLN A 504 15.36 10.21 4.14
N ARG A 505 15.01 11.14 5.05
CA ARG A 505 15.61 11.21 6.40
C ARG A 505 15.34 9.95 7.22
N ALA A 506 14.16 9.36 7.07
CA ALA A 506 13.77 8.08 7.69
C ALA A 506 14.45 6.85 7.06
N GLY A 507 15.34 7.04 6.08
CA GLY A 507 16.05 5.96 5.37
C GLY A 507 15.26 5.31 4.23
N ILE A 508 14.19 5.95 3.75
CA ILE A 508 13.32 5.42 2.69
C ILE A 508 13.67 6.06 1.36
N THR A 509 13.98 5.24 0.35
CA THR A 509 14.32 5.70 -1.00
C THR A 509 13.07 5.83 -1.86
N VAL A 510 12.64 7.08 -2.09
CA VAL A 510 11.55 7.39 -3.03
C VAL A 510 12.07 7.29 -4.47
N ARG A 511 11.29 6.66 -5.34
CA ARG A 511 11.53 6.50 -6.78
C ARG A 511 10.28 6.88 -7.55
N MET A 512 10.43 7.64 -8.62
CA MET A 512 9.34 7.96 -9.55
C MET A 512 9.28 6.91 -10.66
N VAL A 513 8.09 6.37 -10.94
CA VAL A 513 7.86 5.39 -12.00
C VAL A 513 6.63 5.81 -12.79
N THR A 514 6.82 6.35 -14.00
CA THR A 514 5.75 7.03 -14.74
C THR A 514 5.81 6.81 -16.24
N GLY A 515 4.64 6.83 -16.90
CA GLY A 515 4.49 6.82 -18.35
C GLY A 515 4.91 8.14 -19.04
N ASP A 516 5.15 9.21 -18.28
CA ASP A 516 5.55 10.52 -18.82
C ASP A 516 6.92 10.54 -19.48
N ASN A 517 7.17 11.57 -20.30
CA ASN A 517 8.43 11.78 -21.00
C ASN A 517 9.60 12.08 -20.04
N ILE A 518 10.81 11.68 -20.40
CA ILE A 518 12.00 11.76 -19.53
C ILE A 518 12.32 13.18 -19.03
N ASN A 519 12.12 14.21 -19.85
CA ASN A 519 12.39 15.60 -19.46
C ASN A 519 11.39 16.09 -18.39
N THR A 520 10.10 15.81 -18.57
CA THR A 520 9.05 16.11 -17.58
C THR A 520 9.28 15.34 -16.28
N ALA A 521 9.55 14.03 -16.36
CA ALA A 521 9.85 13.22 -15.19
C ALA A 521 11.10 13.71 -14.42
N ARG A 522 12.17 14.11 -15.14
CA ARG A 522 13.38 14.72 -14.55
C ARG A 522 13.08 16.06 -13.86
N SER A 523 12.33 16.95 -14.51
CA SER A 523 11.95 18.25 -13.94
C SER A 523 11.15 18.08 -12.64
N ILE A 524 10.11 17.24 -12.66
CA ILE A 524 9.30 16.95 -11.48
C ILE A 524 10.14 16.25 -10.40
N ALA A 525 11.00 15.30 -10.74
CA ALA A 525 11.88 14.64 -9.77
C ALA A 525 12.86 15.60 -9.07
N ASN A 526 13.35 16.63 -9.78
CA ASN A 526 14.16 17.69 -9.19
C ASN A 526 13.32 18.62 -8.29
N LYS A 527 12.13 19.06 -8.74
CA LYS A 527 11.20 19.87 -7.94
C LYS A 527 10.77 19.16 -6.64
N CYS A 528 10.55 17.86 -6.70
CA CYS A 528 10.20 16.99 -5.57
C CYS A 528 11.39 16.64 -4.65
N GLY A 529 12.64 16.90 -5.06
CA GLY A 529 13.84 16.50 -4.32
C GLY A 529 14.15 15.00 -4.35
N ILE A 530 13.64 14.26 -5.35
CA ILE A 530 13.90 12.82 -5.58
C ILE A 530 15.31 12.62 -6.13
N CYS A 531 15.71 13.42 -7.11
CA CYS A 531 17.11 13.63 -7.46
C CYS A 531 17.61 14.92 -6.79
N LYS A 532 18.84 14.91 -6.27
CA LYS A 532 19.54 16.11 -5.80
C LYS A 532 20.64 16.49 -6.78
N PRO A 533 20.93 17.80 -6.97
CA PRO A 533 22.10 18.21 -7.75
C PRO A 533 23.38 17.64 -7.14
N GLY A 534 24.11 16.82 -7.89
CA GLY A 534 25.35 16.17 -7.46
C GLY A 534 25.21 14.74 -6.91
N ASP A 535 24.01 14.21 -6.71
CA ASP A 535 23.81 12.77 -6.45
C ASP A 535 23.99 11.95 -7.74
N ASP A 536 24.47 10.70 -7.61
CA ASP A 536 24.57 9.69 -8.68
C ASP A 536 23.16 9.13 -9.03
N CYS A 537 22.29 10.02 -9.50
CA CYS A 537 20.88 9.78 -9.75
C CYS A 537 20.67 9.17 -11.14
N LEU A 538 20.35 7.87 -11.22
CA LEU A 538 20.07 7.23 -12.50
C LEU A 538 18.60 7.48 -12.92
N ILE A 539 18.45 8.05 -14.12
CA ILE A 539 17.17 8.31 -14.80
C ILE A 539 17.18 7.50 -16.10
N LEU A 540 16.19 6.62 -16.30
CA LEU A 540 16.07 5.78 -17.50
C LEU A 540 14.69 5.92 -18.15
N GLU A 541 14.61 5.62 -19.45
CA GLU A 541 13.34 5.32 -20.12
C GLU A 541 13.04 3.81 -20.09
N GLY A 542 11.77 3.41 -20.11
CA GLY A 542 11.33 2.01 -20.10
C GLY A 542 12.02 1.12 -21.15
N LYS A 543 12.25 1.64 -22.36
CA LYS A 543 12.98 0.92 -23.42
C LYS A 543 14.44 0.61 -23.05
N GLU A 544 15.14 1.57 -22.44
CA GLU A 544 16.52 1.40 -21.99
C GLU A 544 16.62 0.53 -20.74
N PHE A 545 15.64 0.64 -19.83
CA PHE A 545 15.51 -0.24 -18.66
C PHE A 545 15.36 -1.70 -19.10
N ASN A 546 14.42 -2.01 -20.00
CA ASN A 546 14.27 -3.36 -20.56
C ASN A 546 15.56 -3.88 -21.21
N ARG A 547 16.23 -3.05 -22.02
CA ARG A 547 17.51 -3.42 -22.67
C ARG A 547 18.62 -3.77 -21.67
N ARG A 548 18.60 -3.18 -20.47
CA ARG A 548 19.63 -3.42 -19.44
C ARG A 548 19.35 -4.62 -18.55
N ILE A 549 18.10 -5.03 -18.38
CA ILE A 549 17.71 -6.12 -17.47
C ILE A 549 17.43 -7.44 -18.18
N ARG A 550 17.23 -7.42 -19.51
CA ARG A 550 16.94 -8.61 -20.32
C ARG A 550 18.20 -9.18 -20.96
N ASP A 551 18.23 -10.50 -21.13
CA ASP A 551 19.25 -11.20 -21.91
C ASP A 551 18.92 -11.25 -23.41
N ALA A 552 19.73 -11.99 -24.18
CA ALA A 552 19.56 -12.17 -25.62
C ALA A 552 18.26 -12.91 -26.02
N ASN A 553 17.64 -13.63 -25.08
CA ASN A 553 16.37 -14.34 -25.29
C ASN A 553 15.16 -13.46 -24.90
N GLY A 554 15.41 -12.27 -24.33
CA GLY A 554 14.38 -11.35 -23.85
C GLY A 554 13.95 -11.60 -22.39
N GLU A 555 14.56 -12.55 -21.69
CA GLU A 555 14.18 -12.92 -20.32
C GLU A 555 14.81 -12.00 -19.27
N VAL A 556 14.08 -11.72 -18.19
CA VAL A 556 14.52 -10.77 -17.15
C VAL A 556 15.50 -11.42 -16.19
N GLN A 557 16.74 -10.95 -16.20
CA GLN A 557 17.82 -11.45 -15.37
C GLN A 557 17.98 -10.61 -14.09
N GLN A 558 17.66 -11.20 -12.93
CA GLN A 558 17.74 -10.52 -11.62
C GLN A 558 19.12 -9.87 -11.36
N HIS A 559 20.21 -10.55 -11.73
CA HIS A 559 21.57 -10.06 -11.51
C HIS A 559 21.94 -8.82 -12.36
N LEU A 560 21.20 -8.56 -13.44
CA LEU A 560 21.33 -7.33 -14.25
C LEU A 560 20.50 -6.21 -13.65
N LEU A 561 19.25 -6.51 -13.26
CA LEU A 561 18.38 -5.57 -12.55
C LEU A 561 19.03 -5.07 -11.25
N ASP A 562 19.71 -5.95 -10.52
CA ASP A 562 20.49 -5.66 -9.32
C ASP A 562 21.60 -4.61 -9.53
N LYS A 563 22.15 -4.47 -10.74
CA LYS A 563 23.13 -3.41 -11.07
C LYS A 563 22.48 -2.05 -11.32
N VAL A 564 21.16 -2.01 -11.55
CA VAL A 564 20.42 -0.82 -12.02
C VAL A 564 19.56 -0.21 -10.91
N TRP A 565 18.73 -1.00 -10.23
CA TRP A 565 17.73 -0.48 -9.28
C TRP A 565 18.29 0.31 -8.06
N PRO A 566 19.52 0.06 -7.55
CA PRO A 566 20.03 0.83 -6.40
C PRO A 566 20.24 2.31 -6.72
N LYS A 567 20.70 2.61 -7.95
CA LYS A 567 20.90 3.99 -8.45
C LYS A 567 19.66 4.57 -9.12
N LEU A 568 18.77 3.73 -9.67
CA LEU A 568 17.54 4.17 -10.32
C LEU A 568 16.67 4.99 -9.35
N ARG A 569 16.29 6.19 -9.78
CA ARG A 569 15.37 7.09 -9.07
C ARG A 569 14.18 7.52 -9.91
N VAL A 570 14.32 7.53 -11.23
CA VAL A 570 13.25 7.87 -12.17
C VAL A 570 13.24 6.85 -13.30
N LEU A 571 12.10 6.18 -13.48
CA LEU A 571 11.79 5.39 -14.66
C LEU A 571 10.67 6.11 -15.43
N ALA A 572 11.02 6.68 -16.58
CA ALA A 572 10.14 7.43 -17.46
C ALA A 572 9.65 6.56 -18.64
N ARG A 573 8.54 6.93 -19.28
CA ARG A 573 7.87 6.13 -20.32
C ARG A 573 7.72 4.64 -19.92
N SER A 574 7.43 4.37 -18.65
CA SER A 574 7.24 3.01 -18.14
C SER A 574 5.88 2.44 -18.58
N SER A 575 5.87 1.23 -19.11
CA SER A 575 4.65 0.43 -19.25
C SER A 575 4.22 -0.19 -17.90
N PRO A 576 2.97 -0.69 -17.76
CA PRO A 576 2.51 -1.39 -16.55
C PRO A 576 3.41 -2.57 -16.17
N THR A 577 3.88 -3.33 -17.16
CA THR A 577 4.78 -4.47 -16.97
C THR A 577 6.16 -4.03 -16.47
N ASP A 578 6.67 -2.88 -16.92
CA ASP A 578 7.93 -2.31 -16.38
C ASP A 578 7.81 -1.97 -14.89
N LYS A 579 6.66 -1.42 -14.48
CA LYS A 579 6.38 -1.13 -13.06
C LYS A 579 6.41 -2.40 -12.23
N TYR A 580 5.68 -3.42 -12.67
CA TYR A 580 5.65 -4.74 -12.03
C TYR A 580 7.05 -5.37 -11.94
N THR A 581 7.81 -5.38 -13.04
CA THR A 581 9.16 -5.97 -13.11
C THR A 581 10.13 -5.25 -12.17
N LEU A 582 10.08 -3.92 -12.09
CA LEU A 582 10.91 -3.15 -11.15
C LEU A 582 10.55 -3.48 -9.70
N VAL A 583 9.25 -3.49 -9.35
CA VAL A 583 8.78 -3.78 -7.99
C VAL A 583 9.17 -5.19 -7.55
N LYS A 584 8.83 -6.20 -8.36
CA LYS A 584 9.23 -7.60 -8.14
C LYS A 584 10.74 -7.73 -7.99
N GLY A 585 11.51 -7.13 -8.89
CA GLY A 585 12.97 -7.18 -8.87
C GLY A 585 13.62 -6.56 -7.63
N ILE A 586 13.05 -5.49 -7.06
CA ILE A 586 13.54 -4.91 -5.81
C ILE A 586 13.20 -5.83 -4.62
N ILE A 587 11.99 -6.39 -4.57
CA ILE A 587 11.56 -7.33 -3.52
C ILE A 587 12.43 -8.61 -3.52
N ASP A 588 12.72 -9.15 -4.70
CA ASP A 588 13.49 -10.39 -4.88
C ASP A 588 15.02 -10.18 -4.76
N SER A 589 15.49 -8.92 -4.79
CA SER A 589 16.90 -8.57 -4.64
C SER A 589 17.51 -9.04 -3.30
N LYS A 590 18.78 -9.47 -3.37
CA LYS A 590 19.56 -9.97 -2.23
C LYS A 590 20.84 -9.15 -1.95
N ILE A 591 21.03 -8.01 -2.60
CA ILE A 591 22.20 -7.12 -2.38
C ILE A 591 22.23 -6.61 -0.93
N SER A 592 21.05 -6.31 -0.37
CA SER A 592 20.83 -5.80 0.98
C SER A 592 20.59 -6.97 1.93
N GLU A 593 21.46 -7.19 2.93
CA GLU A 593 21.29 -8.25 3.95
C GLU A 593 19.95 -8.15 4.71
N SER A 594 19.42 -6.93 4.83
CA SER A 594 18.10 -6.64 5.39
C SER A 594 16.93 -7.16 4.54
N ARG A 595 17.15 -7.34 3.24
CA ARG A 595 16.17 -7.29 2.13
C ARG A 595 15.33 -6.00 2.13
N GLU A 596 14.95 -5.58 0.94
CA GLU A 596 14.10 -4.41 0.76
C GLU A 596 12.62 -4.73 1.07
N VAL A 597 11.86 -3.70 1.41
CA VAL A 597 10.41 -3.71 1.59
C VAL A 597 9.85 -2.57 0.74
N VAL A 598 9.03 -2.90 -0.26
CA VAL A 598 8.64 -1.98 -1.32
C VAL A 598 7.18 -1.59 -1.17
N ALA A 599 6.95 -0.31 -0.89
CA ALA A 599 5.63 0.29 -1.05
C ALA A 599 5.46 0.85 -2.47
N VAL A 600 4.25 0.74 -3.02
CA VAL A 600 3.89 1.29 -4.34
C VAL A 600 2.72 2.24 -4.18
N THR A 601 2.72 3.36 -4.90
CA THR A 601 1.57 4.30 -4.94
C THR A 601 1.10 4.49 -6.38
N GLY A 602 -0.21 4.38 -6.62
CA GLY A 602 -0.80 4.55 -7.94
C GLY A 602 -2.24 5.07 -7.90
N ASP A 603 -2.71 5.54 -9.05
CA ASP A 603 -4.09 6.02 -9.26
C ASP A 603 -4.78 5.40 -10.49
N GLY A 604 -4.03 4.83 -11.44
CA GLY A 604 -4.57 4.23 -12.65
C GLY A 604 -4.74 2.71 -12.59
N THR A 605 -5.56 2.13 -13.48
CA THR A 605 -5.66 0.66 -13.66
C THR A 605 -4.29 0.05 -14.03
N ASN A 606 -3.47 0.80 -14.77
CA ASN A 606 -2.08 0.53 -15.10
C ASN A 606 -1.17 0.25 -13.90
N ASP A 607 -1.53 0.70 -12.70
CA ASP A 607 -0.77 0.45 -11.47
C ASP A 607 -1.20 -0.82 -10.76
N GLY A 608 -2.37 -1.39 -11.08
CA GLY A 608 -2.97 -2.54 -10.40
C GLY A 608 -2.02 -3.73 -10.19
N PRO A 609 -1.33 -4.24 -11.23
CA PRO A 609 -0.38 -5.34 -11.08
C PRO A 609 0.81 -4.99 -10.17
N ALA A 610 1.29 -3.74 -10.21
CA ALA A 610 2.42 -3.29 -9.39
C ALA A 610 2.00 -3.05 -7.93
N LEU A 611 0.81 -2.49 -7.71
CA LEU A 611 0.18 -2.35 -6.39
C LEU A 611 -0.01 -3.71 -5.73
N LYS A 612 -0.59 -4.68 -6.45
CA LYS A 612 -0.86 -6.02 -5.93
C LYS A 612 0.39 -6.85 -5.65
N LYS A 613 1.52 -6.52 -6.31
CA LYS A 613 2.82 -7.19 -6.12
C LYS A 613 3.71 -6.54 -5.05
N ALA A 614 3.38 -5.33 -4.60
CA ALA A 614 4.10 -4.61 -3.57
C ALA A 614 4.04 -5.34 -2.21
N ASP A 615 4.94 -4.98 -1.29
CA ASP A 615 4.75 -5.33 0.13
C ASP A 615 3.61 -4.50 0.78
N VAL A 616 3.36 -3.30 0.23
CA VAL A 616 2.23 -2.41 0.58
C VAL A 616 1.82 -1.59 -0.66
N GLY A 617 0.62 -1.77 -1.16
CA GLY A 617 0.00 -0.94 -2.20
C GLY A 617 -0.81 0.23 -1.62
N PHE A 618 -0.59 1.43 -2.13
CA PHE A 618 -1.36 2.64 -1.83
C PHE A 618 -2.16 3.11 -3.05
N ALA A 619 -3.46 3.30 -2.88
CA ALA A 619 -4.31 3.97 -3.89
C ALA A 619 -4.74 5.37 -3.45
N MET A 620 -4.92 6.26 -4.43
CA MET A 620 -5.61 7.53 -4.26
C MET A 620 -7.12 7.29 -4.07
N GLY A 621 -7.72 7.90 -3.05
CA GLY A 621 -9.13 7.73 -2.73
C GLY A 621 -10.05 8.55 -3.62
N ILE A 622 -9.62 9.75 -4.03
CA ILE A 622 -10.43 10.67 -4.84
C ILE A 622 -10.09 10.52 -6.33
N ALA A 623 -8.81 10.61 -6.71
CA ALA A 623 -8.36 10.51 -8.09
C ALA A 623 -8.22 9.07 -8.60
N GLY A 624 -8.11 8.09 -7.72
CA GLY A 624 -7.84 6.70 -8.10
C GLY A 624 -9.03 5.99 -8.75
N THR A 625 -8.74 5.14 -9.72
CA THR A 625 -9.71 4.19 -10.29
C THR A 625 -10.09 3.12 -9.27
N ASP A 626 -11.23 2.47 -9.46
CA ASP A 626 -11.69 1.45 -8.51
C ASP A 626 -10.82 0.20 -8.58
N VAL A 627 -10.29 -0.13 -9.77
CA VAL A 627 -9.24 -1.16 -9.96
C VAL A 627 -8.01 -0.87 -9.08
N ALA A 628 -7.53 0.38 -9.04
CA ALA A 628 -6.37 0.75 -8.22
C ALA A 628 -6.68 0.62 -6.72
N LYS A 629 -7.86 1.09 -6.29
CA LYS A 629 -8.34 0.94 -4.91
C LYS A 629 -8.45 -0.52 -4.49
N GLU A 630 -8.98 -1.38 -5.35
CA GLU A 630 -9.13 -2.81 -5.06
C GLU A 630 -7.81 -3.59 -5.07
N ALA A 631 -6.85 -3.20 -5.90
CA ALA A 631 -5.50 -3.75 -5.89
C ALA A 631 -4.66 -3.31 -4.68
N SER A 632 -5.03 -2.20 -4.01
CA SER A 632 -4.27 -1.60 -2.90
C SER A 632 -4.62 -2.13 -1.51
N ASP A 633 -3.68 -2.03 -0.57
CA ASP A 633 -3.85 -2.38 0.84
C ASP A 633 -4.28 -1.20 1.71
N ILE A 634 -3.90 0.02 1.31
CA ILE A 634 -4.21 1.28 2.01
C ILE A 634 -4.73 2.30 0.98
N ILE A 635 -5.89 2.89 1.26
CA ILE A 635 -6.45 4.00 0.46
C ILE A 635 -6.18 5.32 1.19
N LEU A 636 -5.62 6.30 0.48
CA LEU A 636 -5.44 7.67 0.97
C LEU A 636 -6.71 8.47 0.70
N THR A 637 -7.51 8.79 1.72
CA THR A 637 -8.81 9.44 1.52
C THR A 637 -8.71 10.92 1.15
N ASP A 638 -7.51 11.51 1.24
CA ASP A 638 -7.20 12.91 0.94
C ASP A 638 -6.24 13.10 -0.23
N ASP A 639 -5.87 12.03 -0.93
CA ASP A 639 -4.87 11.99 -2.01
C ASP A 639 -3.53 12.68 -1.64
N ASN A 640 -3.15 12.69 -0.36
CA ASN A 640 -2.01 13.44 0.12
C ASN A 640 -0.78 12.54 0.38
N PHE A 641 0.35 12.82 -0.25
CA PHE A 641 1.59 12.06 -0.04
C PHE A 641 2.09 12.13 1.43
N SER A 642 1.74 13.19 2.18
CA SER A 642 2.02 13.29 3.62
C SER A 642 1.33 12.19 4.43
N SER A 643 0.19 11.68 3.98
CA SER A 643 -0.54 10.58 4.61
C SER A 643 0.29 9.28 4.59
N ILE A 644 1.13 9.06 3.57
CA ILE A 644 2.10 7.95 3.51
C ILE A 644 3.18 8.08 4.61
N VAL A 645 3.65 9.31 4.88
CA VAL A 645 4.60 9.57 5.97
C VAL A 645 3.97 9.24 7.33
N LYS A 646 2.68 9.55 7.50
CA LYS A 646 1.91 9.13 8.69
C LYS A 646 1.79 7.60 8.77
N ALA A 647 1.52 6.91 7.66
CA ALA A 647 1.44 5.45 7.62
C ALA A 647 2.78 4.77 8.04
N VAL A 648 3.92 5.26 7.55
CA VAL A 648 5.26 4.82 8.01
C VAL A 648 5.42 5.01 9.51
N MET A 649 5.01 6.17 10.03
CA MET A 649 5.12 6.52 11.44
C MET A 649 4.22 5.64 12.33
N TRP A 650 2.98 5.37 11.91
CA TRP A 650 2.07 4.42 12.56
C TRP A 650 2.60 2.98 12.52
N GLY A 651 3.09 2.48 11.38
CA GLY A 651 3.67 1.14 11.29
C GLY A 651 4.92 0.94 12.15
N ARG A 652 5.78 1.97 12.23
CA ARG A 652 6.93 1.99 13.15
C ARG A 652 6.51 1.98 14.62
N ASN A 653 5.38 2.60 14.94
CA ASN A 653 4.83 2.61 16.30
C ASN A 653 4.24 1.25 16.68
N VAL A 654 3.49 0.57 15.80
CA VAL A 654 2.98 -0.79 16.03
C VAL A 654 4.11 -1.75 16.41
N TYR A 655 5.20 -1.74 15.64
CA TYR A 655 6.37 -2.59 15.93
C TYR A 655 7.00 -2.27 17.30
N ASP A 656 7.17 -0.98 17.62
CA ASP A 656 7.76 -0.56 18.89
C ASP A 656 6.85 -0.87 20.08
N SER A 657 5.53 -0.70 19.96
CA SER A 657 4.56 -1.03 21.00
C SER A 657 4.55 -2.52 21.32
N ILE A 658 4.63 -3.38 20.29
CA ILE A 658 4.79 -4.83 20.47
C ILE A 658 6.16 -5.16 21.11
N ALA A 659 7.22 -4.45 20.75
CA ALA A 659 8.54 -4.64 21.39
C ALA A 659 8.57 -4.19 22.86
N LYS A 660 7.85 -3.12 23.25
CA LYS A 660 7.68 -2.68 24.65
C LYS A 660 6.94 -3.75 25.46
N PHE A 661 5.80 -4.23 24.96
CA PHE A 661 5.04 -5.33 25.56
C PHE A 661 5.92 -6.59 25.74
N LEU A 662 6.65 -7.01 24.71
CA LEU A 662 7.56 -8.15 24.83
C LEU A 662 8.68 -7.94 25.84
N GLN A 663 9.21 -6.72 26.00
CA GLN A 663 10.26 -6.44 26.99
C GLN A 663 9.72 -6.64 28.41
N PHE A 664 8.51 -6.14 28.66
CA PHE A 664 7.80 -6.32 29.91
C PHE A 664 7.48 -7.80 30.17
N GLN A 665 6.73 -8.44 29.26
CA GLN A 665 6.21 -9.80 29.40
C GLN A 665 7.33 -10.83 29.57
N LEU A 666 8.42 -10.74 28.79
CA LEU A 666 9.55 -11.66 28.92
C LEU A 666 10.30 -11.49 30.25
N THR A 667 10.37 -10.27 30.79
CA THR A 667 10.98 -10.02 32.11
C THR A 667 10.18 -10.73 33.19
N VAL A 668 8.85 -10.55 33.20
CA VAL A 668 7.97 -11.17 34.21
C VAL A 668 7.97 -12.69 34.07
N ASN A 669 7.88 -13.26 32.85
CA ASN A 669 7.98 -14.71 32.63
C ASN A 669 9.27 -15.31 33.18
N ILE A 670 10.43 -14.69 32.89
CA ILE A 670 11.73 -15.19 33.36
C ILE A 670 11.79 -15.19 34.89
N VAL A 671 11.38 -14.11 35.54
CA VAL A 671 11.40 -14.00 37.01
C VAL A 671 10.41 -14.99 37.63
N ALA A 672 9.17 -15.02 37.15
CA ALA A 672 8.11 -15.88 37.68
C ALA A 672 8.46 -17.38 37.57
N VAL A 673 9.01 -17.81 36.42
CA VAL A 673 9.44 -19.21 36.22
C VAL A 673 10.64 -19.56 37.11
N ILE A 674 11.64 -18.69 37.23
CA ILE A 674 12.82 -18.95 38.07
C ILE A 674 12.47 -18.94 39.57
N VAL A 675 11.59 -18.03 40.01
CA VAL A 675 11.09 -17.98 41.40
C VAL A 675 10.28 -19.24 41.73
N ALA A 676 9.39 -19.68 40.84
CA ALA A 676 8.63 -20.90 41.03
C ALA A 676 9.54 -22.15 41.05
N PHE A 677 10.51 -22.24 40.13
CA PHE A 677 11.47 -23.35 40.06
C PHE A 677 12.37 -23.44 41.30
N ILE A 678 13.05 -22.35 41.66
CA ILE A 678 13.98 -22.32 42.81
C ILE A 678 13.21 -22.44 44.13
N GLY A 679 12.05 -21.77 44.25
CA GLY A 679 11.16 -21.91 45.40
C GLY A 679 10.73 -23.36 45.62
N ALA A 680 10.24 -24.02 44.57
CA ALA A 680 9.87 -25.44 44.61
C ALA A 680 11.04 -26.34 45.03
N CYS A 681 12.23 -26.17 44.44
CA CYS A 681 13.40 -27.01 44.75
C CYS A 681 13.94 -26.79 46.18
N ALA A 682 13.94 -25.54 46.68
CA ALA A 682 14.53 -25.18 47.96
C ALA A 682 13.57 -25.25 49.15
N VAL A 683 12.27 -25.02 48.94
CA VAL A 683 11.25 -24.88 50.00
C VAL A 683 10.15 -25.95 49.91
N GLN A 684 10.18 -26.81 48.88
CA GLN A 684 9.19 -27.89 48.62
C GLN A 684 7.73 -27.38 48.39
N ASP A 685 7.62 -26.08 48.11
CA ASP A 685 6.39 -25.34 47.81
C ASP A 685 6.77 -24.08 47.03
N SER A 686 5.86 -23.58 46.19
CA SER A 686 6.07 -22.32 45.48
C SER A 686 5.73 -21.14 46.41
N PRO A 687 6.57 -20.10 46.52
CA PRO A 687 6.24 -18.89 47.28
C PRO A 687 5.08 -18.10 46.65
N LEU A 688 4.74 -18.39 45.39
CA LEU A 688 3.60 -17.84 44.68
C LEU A 688 2.57 -18.95 44.43
N LYS A 689 1.35 -18.81 44.95
CA LYS A 689 0.28 -19.81 44.84
C LYS A 689 -0.41 -19.75 43.47
N ALA A 690 -1.00 -20.86 43.03
CA ALA A 690 -1.61 -20.96 41.69
C ALA A 690 -2.61 -19.84 41.37
N VAL A 691 -3.48 -19.47 42.31
CA VAL A 691 -4.44 -18.36 42.14
C VAL A 691 -3.73 -16.99 42.00
N GLN A 692 -2.65 -16.77 42.76
CA GLN A 692 -1.84 -15.56 42.63
C GLN A 692 -1.13 -15.50 41.28
N MET A 693 -0.64 -16.64 40.77
CA MET A 693 0.00 -16.73 39.45
C MET A 693 -1.00 -16.45 38.30
N LEU A 694 -2.25 -16.91 38.42
CA LEU A 694 -3.31 -16.57 37.46
C LEU A 694 -3.67 -15.07 37.51
N TRP A 695 -3.67 -14.46 38.70
CA TRP A 695 -3.88 -13.02 38.85
C TRP A 695 -2.73 -12.20 38.25
N VAL A 696 -1.48 -12.63 38.46
CA VAL A 696 -0.30 -12.03 37.81
C VAL A 696 -0.41 -12.17 36.29
N ASN A 697 -0.79 -13.35 35.76
CA ASN A 697 -1.01 -13.58 34.33
C ASN A 697 -2.04 -12.60 33.73
N LEU A 698 -3.19 -12.40 34.38
CA LEU A 698 -4.22 -11.46 33.91
C LEU A 698 -3.68 -10.04 33.72
N ILE A 699 -2.89 -9.54 34.68
CA ILE A 699 -2.29 -8.20 34.60
C ILE A 699 -1.20 -8.14 33.54
N MET A 700 -0.28 -9.11 33.55
CA MET A 700 0.91 -9.05 32.69
C MET A 700 0.62 -9.30 31.21
N ASP A 701 -0.31 -10.21 30.89
CA ASP A 701 -0.68 -10.52 29.50
C ASP A 701 -1.79 -9.59 29.01
N THR A 702 -2.93 -9.50 29.69
CA THR A 702 -4.13 -8.86 29.12
C THR A 702 -4.15 -7.35 29.36
N LEU A 703 -3.89 -6.90 30.59
CA LEU A 703 -3.94 -5.47 30.91
C LEU A 703 -2.71 -4.72 30.39
N ALA A 704 -1.49 -5.23 30.62
CA ALA A 704 -0.27 -4.58 30.14
C ALA A 704 -0.13 -4.63 28.60
N SER A 705 -0.68 -5.66 27.91
CA SER A 705 -0.76 -5.60 26.45
C SER A 705 -1.65 -4.45 25.99
N LEU A 706 -2.82 -4.23 26.60
CA LEU A 706 -3.70 -3.10 26.28
C LEU A 706 -3.04 -1.74 26.59
N ALA A 707 -2.36 -1.61 27.73
CA ALA A 707 -1.66 -0.39 28.15
C ALA A 707 -0.50 -0.03 27.21
N LEU A 708 0.36 -1.00 26.88
CA LEU A 708 1.55 -0.78 26.05
C LEU A 708 1.27 -0.78 24.54
N ALA A 709 0.21 -1.46 24.07
CA ALA A 709 -0.19 -1.50 22.66
C ALA A 709 -0.76 -0.17 22.13
N THR A 710 -1.24 0.71 23.02
CA THR A 710 -2.08 1.87 22.69
C THR A 710 -1.33 3.22 22.70
N GLU A 711 0.00 3.22 22.84
CA GLU A 711 0.79 4.46 22.75
C GLU A 711 0.67 5.14 21.38
N MET A 712 0.71 6.48 21.39
CA MET A 712 0.69 7.29 20.17
C MET A 712 2.10 7.41 19.55
N PRO A 713 2.21 7.49 18.21
CA PRO A 713 3.50 7.67 17.54
C PRO A 713 4.14 9.01 17.84
N THR A 714 5.48 9.07 17.83
CA THR A 714 6.26 10.31 17.92
C THR A 714 7.05 10.59 16.63
N PRO A 715 7.35 11.86 16.30
CA PRO A 715 8.17 12.20 15.12
C PRO A 715 9.58 11.60 15.12
N ASP A 716 10.12 11.24 16.29
CA ASP A 716 11.44 10.62 16.45
C ASP A 716 11.54 9.26 15.77
N LEU A 717 10.40 8.57 15.59
CA LEU A 717 10.31 7.32 14.82
C LEU A 717 10.79 7.51 13.36
N LEU A 718 10.78 8.74 12.83
CA LEU A 718 11.27 9.11 11.49
C LEU A 718 12.75 9.54 11.47
N LEU A 719 13.47 9.49 12.60
CA LEU A 719 14.91 9.80 12.67
C LEU A 719 15.80 8.54 12.53
N ARG A 720 15.23 7.35 12.70
CA ARG A 720 15.93 6.06 12.52
C ARG A 720 15.69 5.45 11.14
N LYS A 721 16.59 4.54 10.73
CA LYS A 721 16.41 3.66 9.57
C LYS A 721 15.38 2.53 9.88
N PRO A 722 14.70 1.96 8.86
CA PRO A 722 13.83 0.79 9.02
C PRO A 722 14.60 -0.41 9.59
N TYR A 723 13.88 -1.35 10.22
CA TYR A 723 14.52 -2.53 10.81
C TYR A 723 14.93 -3.61 9.78
N GLY A 724 14.25 -3.68 8.63
CA GLY A 724 14.46 -4.69 7.59
C GLY A 724 13.81 -6.05 7.89
N ARG A 725 13.67 -6.90 6.88
CA ARG A 725 12.98 -8.20 6.98
C ARG A 725 13.73 -9.17 7.90
N THR A 726 15.06 -9.24 7.83
CA THR A 726 15.88 -10.27 8.53
C THR A 726 16.20 -9.97 10.00
N LYS A 727 16.12 -8.70 10.45
CA LYS A 727 16.55 -8.30 11.79
C LYS A 727 15.70 -8.96 12.91
N PRO A 728 16.31 -9.48 13.99
CA PRO A 728 15.59 -10.13 15.08
C PRO A 728 14.70 -9.14 15.85
N LEU A 729 13.59 -9.65 16.38
CA LEU A 729 12.62 -8.86 17.14
C LEU A 729 13.17 -8.43 18.52
N ILE A 730 13.84 -9.35 19.22
CA ILE A 730 14.56 -9.03 20.46
C ILE A 730 15.92 -8.43 20.09
N SER A 731 16.12 -7.15 20.44
CA SER A 731 17.38 -6.45 20.25
C SER A 731 18.37 -6.70 21.40
N ARG A 732 19.68 -6.46 21.18
CA ARG A 732 20.70 -6.57 22.23
C ARG A 732 20.44 -5.64 23.42
N THR A 733 19.91 -4.43 23.18
CA THR A 733 19.54 -3.48 24.24
C THR A 733 18.32 -3.96 25.03
N MET A 734 17.30 -4.49 24.35
CA MET A 734 16.13 -5.10 24.98
C MET A 734 16.52 -6.32 25.84
N MET A 735 17.39 -7.21 25.35
CA MET A 735 17.90 -8.34 26.13
C MET A 735 18.67 -7.88 27.37
N LYS A 736 19.50 -6.82 27.27
CA LYS A 736 20.18 -6.22 28.43
C LYS A 736 19.18 -5.69 29.47
N ASN A 737 18.10 -5.05 29.03
CA ASN A 737 17.05 -4.54 29.92
C ASN A 737 16.32 -5.70 30.62
N ILE A 738 15.91 -6.73 29.87
CA ILE A 738 15.23 -7.93 30.39
C ILE A 738 16.09 -8.62 31.45
N LEU A 739 17.35 -8.93 31.13
CA LEU A 739 18.25 -9.62 32.05
C LEU A 739 18.60 -8.77 33.28
N GLY A 740 18.82 -7.45 33.09
CA GLY A 740 19.12 -6.54 34.20
C GLY A 740 17.95 -6.43 35.20
N GLN A 741 16.73 -6.28 34.70
CA GLN A 741 15.54 -6.24 35.54
C GLN A 741 15.23 -7.61 36.17
N ALA A 742 15.42 -8.70 35.44
CA ALA A 742 15.24 -10.04 35.99
C ALA A 742 16.23 -10.33 37.13
N ILE A 743 17.51 -10.00 36.97
CA ILE A 743 18.52 -10.15 38.04
C ILE A 743 18.16 -9.31 39.27
N TYR A 744 17.72 -8.07 39.07
CA TYR A 744 17.27 -7.20 40.17
C TYR A 744 16.07 -7.79 40.93
N GLN A 745 14.99 -8.15 40.22
CA GLN A 745 13.79 -8.71 40.84
C GLN A 745 14.07 -10.05 41.53
N LEU A 746 14.88 -10.92 40.92
CA LEU A 746 15.30 -12.20 41.53
C LEU A 746 16.14 -11.96 42.79
N GLY A 747 17.06 -11.00 42.78
CA GLY A 747 17.85 -10.64 43.95
C GLY A 747 16.98 -10.21 45.13
N VAL A 748 16.00 -9.33 44.88
CA VAL A 748 15.05 -8.87 45.91
C VAL A 748 14.13 -10.01 46.39
N VAL A 749 13.53 -10.78 45.47
CA VAL A 749 12.63 -11.88 45.83
C VAL A 749 13.35 -12.98 46.62
N PHE A 750 14.59 -13.34 46.25
CA PHE A 750 15.35 -14.35 46.99
C PHE A 750 15.91 -13.83 48.31
N ALA A 751 16.30 -12.55 48.41
CA ALA A 751 16.65 -11.95 49.70
C ALA A 751 15.46 -12.03 50.67
N LEU A 752 14.25 -11.67 50.22
CA LEU A 752 13.04 -11.81 51.01
C LEU A 752 12.73 -13.29 51.31
N LEU A 753 12.78 -14.19 50.34
CA LEU A 753 12.47 -15.62 50.53
C LEU A 753 13.37 -16.33 51.56
N PHE A 754 14.67 -16.01 51.57
CA PHE A 754 15.65 -16.73 52.40
C PHE A 754 16.00 -16.03 53.72
N VAL A 755 15.96 -14.69 53.76
CA VAL A 755 16.42 -13.86 54.89
C VAL A 755 15.33 -12.89 55.39
N GLY A 756 14.27 -12.65 54.60
CA GLY A 756 13.23 -11.66 54.89
C GLY A 756 12.45 -11.92 56.19
N ASP A 757 12.30 -13.18 56.60
CA ASP A 757 11.70 -13.54 57.89
C ASP A 757 12.49 -13.00 59.08
N ARG A 758 13.82 -13.06 59.02
CA ARG A 758 14.73 -12.49 60.04
C ARG A 758 14.90 -10.99 59.90
N MET A 759 14.81 -10.45 58.69
CA MET A 759 14.99 -9.02 58.42
C MET A 759 13.78 -8.18 58.85
N LEU A 760 12.58 -8.75 58.76
CA LEU A 760 11.31 -8.08 59.05
C LEU A 760 10.67 -8.51 60.38
N ASP A 761 11.30 -9.42 61.12
CA ASP A 761 10.82 -10.01 62.37
C ASP A 761 9.40 -10.61 62.26
N ILE A 762 9.21 -11.47 61.24
CA ILE A 762 7.91 -12.10 60.92
C ILE A 762 7.99 -13.63 60.90
N PRO A 763 6.90 -14.34 61.26
CA PRO A 763 6.88 -15.80 61.27
C PRO A 763 7.14 -16.38 59.87
N THR A 764 8.12 -17.29 59.77
CA THR A 764 8.54 -17.90 58.51
C THR A 764 7.40 -18.70 57.86
N GLY A 765 7.11 -18.42 56.59
CA GLY A 765 6.14 -19.20 55.80
C GLY A 765 6.68 -20.54 55.25
N ARG A 766 8.00 -20.73 55.31
CA ARG A 766 8.72 -21.90 54.78
C ARG A 766 8.38 -23.17 55.58
N ASN A 767 8.31 -24.32 54.91
CA ASN A 767 8.07 -25.64 55.53
C ASN A 767 6.77 -25.75 56.35
N THR A 768 5.76 -24.90 56.07
CA THR A 768 4.45 -24.96 56.73
C THR A 768 3.66 -26.20 56.30
N ARG A 769 2.78 -26.71 57.17
CA ARG A 769 2.00 -27.93 56.89
C ARG A 769 0.96 -27.66 55.79
N PRO A 770 0.60 -28.68 54.96
CA PRO A 770 -0.48 -28.55 53.99
C PRO A 770 -1.78 -28.08 54.66
N GLY A 771 -2.36 -26.99 54.17
CA GLY A 771 -3.57 -26.38 54.73
C GLY A 771 -3.36 -25.33 55.83
N ALA A 772 -2.12 -24.92 56.11
CA ALA A 772 -1.84 -23.80 57.03
C ALA A 772 -2.40 -22.45 56.54
N GLU A 773 -2.62 -21.52 57.48
CA GLU A 773 -3.13 -20.17 57.21
C GLU A 773 -2.17 -19.34 56.32
N PRO A 774 -2.66 -18.31 55.61
CA PRO A 774 -1.84 -17.45 54.77
C PRO A 774 -0.69 -16.78 55.55
N SER A 775 0.55 -17.16 55.25
CA SER A 775 1.72 -16.58 55.91
C SER A 775 1.97 -15.13 55.46
N GLN A 776 2.10 -14.23 56.44
CA GLN A 776 2.50 -12.84 56.23
C GLN A 776 3.80 -12.72 55.40
N HIS A 777 4.75 -13.63 55.60
CA HIS A 777 6.01 -13.69 54.85
C HIS A 777 5.80 -13.85 53.34
N PHE A 778 4.94 -14.77 52.91
CA PHE A 778 4.64 -14.98 51.49
C PHE A 778 3.76 -13.85 50.92
N THR A 779 2.89 -13.23 51.73
CA THR A 779 2.13 -12.03 51.32
C THR A 779 3.06 -10.84 51.01
N VAL A 780 4.10 -10.61 51.83
CA VAL A 780 5.11 -9.58 51.55
C VAL A 780 5.85 -9.87 50.25
N ILE A 781 6.32 -11.10 50.02
CA ILE A 781 7.00 -11.51 48.79
C ILE A 781 6.10 -11.27 47.56
N PHE A 782 4.84 -11.70 47.62
CA PHE A 782 3.86 -11.49 46.55
C PHE A 782 3.65 -10.00 46.27
N ASN A 783 3.39 -9.18 47.29
CA ASN A 783 3.16 -7.74 47.12
C ASN A 783 4.39 -7.02 46.56
N THR A 784 5.60 -7.34 47.04
CA THR A 784 6.84 -6.76 46.50
C THR A 784 7.07 -7.18 45.05
N PHE A 785 6.81 -8.44 44.68
CA PHE A 785 6.92 -8.90 43.30
C PHE A 785 5.93 -8.19 42.35
N VAL A 786 4.68 -8.01 42.78
CA VAL A 786 3.64 -7.28 42.03
C VAL A 786 4.03 -5.81 41.86
N MET A 787 4.41 -5.12 42.93
CA MET A 787 4.80 -3.70 42.87
C MET A 787 6.05 -3.50 41.99
N MET A 788 7.07 -4.36 42.10
CA MET A 788 8.23 -4.32 41.20
C MET A 788 7.86 -4.57 39.73
N THR A 789 6.82 -5.36 39.47
CA THR A 789 6.29 -5.60 38.12
C THR A 789 5.60 -4.34 37.59
N LEU A 790 4.68 -3.73 38.34
CA LEU A 790 3.99 -2.49 37.95
C LEU A 790 4.96 -1.32 37.73
N PHE A 791 6.00 -1.16 38.55
CA PHE A 791 7.03 -0.14 38.30
C PHE A 791 7.93 -0.46 37.09
N ASN A 792 8.16 -1.75 36.79
CA ASN A 792 8.88 -2.17 35.58
C ASN A 792 8.06 -1.91 34.30
N GLU A 793 6.73 -1.86 34.36
CA GLU A 793 5.89 -1.50 33.22
C GLU A 793 6.19 -0.08 32.70
N ILE A 794 6.33 0.91 33.60
CA ILE A 794 6.75 2.27 33.25
C ILE A 794 8.12 2.27 32.56
N ASN A 795 9.07 1.46 33.06
CA ASN A 795 10.41 1.34 32.47
C ASN A 795 10.37 0.64 31.09
N ALA A 796 9.47 -0.33 30.91
CA ALA A 796 9.33 -1.09 29.67
C ALA A 796 8.81 -0.26 28.48
N ARG A 797 8.20 0.91 28.73
CA ARG A 797 7.82 1.89 27.69
C ARG A 797 9.02 2.34 26.83
N LYS A 798 10.25 2.27 27.34
CA LYS A 798 11.45 2.80 26.65
C LYS A 798 12.42 1.69 26.23
N ILE A 799 12.50 1.44 24.92
CA ILE A 799 13.28 0.32 24.32
C ILE A 799 14.62 0.74 23.67
N HIS A 800 14.93 2.05 23.60
CA HIS A 800 16.05 2.58 22.81
C HIS A 800 17.14 3.29 23.65
N GLY A 801 17.30 2.91 24.91
CA GLY A 801 18.29 3.53 25.80
C GLY A 801 17.97 4.98 26.20
N GLN A 802 16.74 5.43 25.97
CA GLN A 802 16.21 6.69 26.49
C GLN A 802 16.23 6.65 28.03
N ARG A 803 16.74 7.72 28.66
CA ARG A 803 16.86 7.79 30.13
C ARG A 803 15.61 8.31 30.84
N ASN A 804 14.77 9.08 30.15
CA ASN A 804 13.55 9.64 30.72
C ASN A 804 12.36 8.68 30.49
N VAL A 805 11.97 7.93 31.53
CA VAL A 805 10.83 7.00 31.48
C VAL A 805 9.47 7.66 31.71
N PHE A 806 9.46 8.84 32.35
CA PHE A 806 8.24 9.60 32.68
C PHE A 806 7.76 10.48 31.50
N GLU A 807 8.61 10.70 30.51
CA GLU A 807 8.27 11.46 29.31
C GLU A 807 7.05 10.85 28.60
N GLY A 808 6.02 11.69 28.38
CA GLY A 808 4.77 11.28 27.74
C GLY A 808 3.94 10.28 28.55
N LEU A 809 4.10 10.17 29.88
CA LEU A 809 3.27 9.25 30.69
C LEU A 809 1.77 9.57 30.59
N PHE A 810 1.42 10.85 30.73
CA PHE A 810 0.04 11.33 30.72
C PHE A 810 -0.59 11.46 29.31
N THR A 811 0.12 11.08 28.24
CA THR A 811 -0.44 11.19 26.87
C THR A 811 -1.38 10.05 26.51
N ASN A 812 -1.32 8.92 27.22
CA ASN A 812 -2.21 7.77 26.98
C ASN A 812 -3.13 7.52 28.18
N PRO A 813 -4.42 7.90 28.10
CA PRO A 813 -5.43 7.61 29.12
C PRO A 813 -5.61 6.13 29.46
N ILE A 814 -5.31 5.22 28.52
CA ILE A 814 -5.43 3.78 28.77
C ILE A 814 -4.28 3.31 29.68
N PHE A 815 -3.08 3.88 29.54
CA PHE A 815 -1.92 3.48 30.32
C PHE A 815 -2.08 3.86 31.81
N TYR A 816 -2.33 5.13 32.13
CA TYR A 816 -2.40 5.58 33.53
C TYR A 816 -3.70 5.22 34.26
N CYS A 817 -4.69 4.62 33.57
CA CYS A 817 -5.88 4.05 34.20
C CYS A 817 -5.77 2.54 34.44
N ILE A 818 -4.78 1.87 33.82
CA ILE A 818 -4.47 0.46 34.04
C ILE A 818 -3.38 0.30 35.11
N TRP A 819 -2.42 1.22 35.11
CA TRP A 819 -1.40 1.38 36.15
C TRP A 819 -1.97 2.05 37.40
#